data_AF-A0A9P5J9L1-F1
#
_entry.id   AF-A0A9P5J9L1-F1
#
_cell.length_a   1.000
_cell.length_b   1.000
_cell.length_c   1.000
_cell.angle_alpha   90.00
_cell.angle_beta   90.00
_cell.angle_gamma   90.00
#
_symmetry.space_group_name_H-M   'P 1'
#
loop_
_entity.id
_entity.type
_entity.pdbx_description
1 polymer ?
#
loop_
_entity_poly.entity_id
_entity_poly.type
_entity_poly.pdbx_seq_one_letter_code
_entity_poly.pdbx_strand_id
1 'polypeptide(L)'
;MARMPANLPDTSLSDDPTSLSFNDSSMLSHLNDDLTSHNISTASSSNPLSTPSQTNSFSHHSRIGLNGRTASGDVSVGPPSRLNTRYLSEDDSTYVVPGIAATPKRPTRKATGEGENTPIAPGREKSKRSGATMTLREHEQAAEEREKQLFALKMHVHFLEERLQNHQTGDQEIMIKQNVELKVMTQTQEMELKKMKKAMREHEKVTSAFQQQIAGLEDDLAQAHEENELLRDTREGSRTHLLDANAALREEKDELERMLKETNEEMVSLQTKLDMRSSRASSVASSRIQELEERIDQLEQDGEHWRREADSAIAALDAREEELDQERDERRRLELVVERLELANERAHVERSESRAEMLDEREGREALEDANNNLRDRLAAQEIKNQTDIDRYEEHIEALESELAELSERCERVDKTNMMRTEELAVAQNEIDELSEALANSQAENEELRAQNQSENQRLVEEQEEIIRELDAKTQDVDQLENELAFSNKEVERLGQDNFTLEEDLDRLRQEAERMARDHDAETRSILNQSQMESEMSSVLKTKLSDTKRELLATQDALNDLEVKYKNLLDREDDLKRRARDAVEARDSEHAARVKAEKEMRALGDQLLEAEDEMKALRRDLGETERSLNREIEDKTRSLEELQSLLSSTRSRLEQRETDIQAVESALHALDSEKRKIGESATTDKFSLELEVDRLRRDLSRCEDDLHRARDDLKEKEKLRREKEAALDKLHDENRDLTTQLSGQSQIRVNLTEKLTAAQAAAKQAESDLQAAKARVAELEQKLNKDQRSMLASESQYRDQLSERNTLLLTIYQYLDKILGVDKTPKKGSALETKPFTNFAVFHDNLISRLKAVSQIQSDFEKRVKDAETRFVDKLTDLKKQLDNRWKQIDRFESSVKNLTEMRNTWRRKYNLKEGELEQAKSANSELSSQLTLLRRAPAAADAPAEIRALTARANQAERRANVAQNQLASLEERLAAQNDRNGSAEIKWEARIKEYERLLKEANEKFKRERQGAKERVNELEATIKSLQKQIDLTNKRAQQIHDVAEASGKRESMGGGGR
;
A
#
# COMPACT_ATOMS: atom_id res chain seq x y z
N MET A 1 -26.81 63.86 13.23
CA MET A 1 -26.17 62.55 13.51
C MET A 1 -26.85 61.54 12.60
N ALA A 2 -26.29 61.27 11.41
CA ALA A 2 -25.32 60.20 11.14
C ALA A 2 -26.04 58.84 10.98
N ARG A 3 -26.53 58.46 9.78
CA ARG A 3 -25.83 57.94 8.56
C ARG A 3 -25.17 56.57 8.80
N MET A 4 -25.56 55.48 8.09
CA MET A 4 -25.43 55.14 6.63
C MET A 4 -23.97 54.80 6.25
N PRO A 5 -23.66 53.88 5.29
CA PRO A 5 -24.40 53.46 4.05
C PRO A 5 -24.93 51.99 4.06
N ALA A 6 -25.66 51.41 3.09
CA ALA A 6 -25.77 51.50 1.60
C ALA A 6 -24.67 50.70 0.82
N ASN A 7 -24.83 50.16 -0.41
CA ASN A 7 -25.93 50.20 -1.41
C ASN A 7 -25.74 49.15 -2.57
N LEU A 8 -26.85 48.66 -3.19
CA LEU A 8 -27.00 48.28 -4.65
C LEU A 8 -26.10 47.16 -5.29
N PRO A 9 -26.32 46.71 -6.57
CA PRO A 9 -27.54 46.66 -7.42
C PRO A 9 -27.79 45.29 -8.15
N ASP A 10 -28.91 45.22 -8.91
CA ASP A 10 -29.19 44.27 -10.01
C ASP A 10 -28.19 44.34 -11.19
N THR A 11 -28.06 43.35 -12.09
CA THR A 11 -29.00 43.12 -13.21
C THR A 11 -28.76 41.84 -14.01
N SER A 12 -29.82 41.34 -14.63
CA SER A 12 -29.85 40.22 -15.58
C SER A 12 -29.60 40.64 -17.03
N LEU A 13 -29.06 39.74 -17.86
CA LEU A 13 -29.25 39.79 -19.32
C LEU A 13 -29.32 38.38 -19.91
N SER A 14 -30.05 38.26 -21.02
CA SER A 14 -30.39 37.02 -21.72
C SER A 14 -29.57 36.84 -23.00
N ASP A 15 -29.22 35.60 -23.31
CA ASP A 15 -28.39 35.23 -24.46
C ASP A 15 -29.16 34.59 -25.63
N ASP A 16 -28.42 34.36 -26.73
CA ASP A 16 -28.74 33.53 -27.91
C ASP A 16 -29.71 34.13 -28.97
N PRO A 17 -29.61 33.75 -30.29
CA PRO A 17 -28.51 33.06 -30.99
C PRO A 17 -28.12 33.67 -32.37
N THR A 18 -27.14 33.02 -33.04
CA THR A 18 -27.03 32.75 -34.52
C THR A 18 -25.85 33.32 -35.36
N SER A 19 -24.77 32.52 -35.42
CA SER A 19 -24.29 31.81 -36.63
C SER A 19 -23.37 32.45 -37.70
N LEU A 20 -22.55 31.58 -38.32
CA LEU A 20 -21.84 31.67 -39.62
C LEU A 20 -20.65 32.68 -39.78
N SER A 21 -19.67 32.51 -40.68
CA SER A 21 -18.89 31.31 -41.13
C SER A 21 -17.77 31.69 -42.12
N PHE A 22 -16.58 31.08 -41.99
CA PHE A 22 -15.58 30.76 -43.06
C PHE A 22 -15.18 31.79 -44.15
N ASN A 23 -13.93 32.28 -44.08
CA ASN A 23 -12.86 32.30 -45.10
C ASN A 23 -11.89 33.49 -44.82
N ASP A 24 -10.55 33.41 -44.84
CA ASP A 24 -9.51 32.66 -45.61
C ASP A 24 -8.76 33.57 -46.63
N SER A 25 -7.53 33.19 -47.01
CA SER A 25 -6.63 33.78 -48.01
C SER A 25 -5.80 35.04 -47.63
N SER A 26 -4.61 34.77 -47.08
CA SER A 26 -3.27 35.22 -47.55
C SER A 26 -3.00 36.64 -48.10
N MET A 27 -1.87 37.25 -47.67
CA MET A 27 -0.70 37.64 -48.50
C MET A 27 0.38 38.28 -47.59
N LEU A 28 1.61 37.77 -47.44
CA LEU A 28 2.76 37.76 -48.38
C LEU A 28 3.59 39.07 -48.40
N SER A 29 4.71 39.09 -47.67
CA SER A 29 5.94 39.80 -48.07
C SER A 29 7.18 39.29 -47.32
N HIS A 30 8.29 39.09 -48.04
CA HIS A 30 9.62 38.86 -47.47
C HIS A 30 10.38 40.20 -47.37
N LEU A 31 11.37 40.26 -46.49
CA LEU A 31 12.67 40.89 -46.78
C LEU A 31 13.79 40.29 -45.90
N ASN A 32 15.04 40.67 -46.14
CA ASN A 32 16.20 39.80 -45.98
C ASN A 32 17.36 40.44 -45.16
N ASP A 33 18.41 39.65 -44.95
CA ASP A 33 19.82 40.04 -44.67
C ASP A 33 20.23 40.55 -43.26
N ASP A 34 20.52 39.59 -42.38
CA ASP A 34 21.90 39.17 -41.97
C ASP A 34 22.90 40.14 -41.27
N LEU A 35 23.82 39.51 -40.51
CA LEU A 35 25.14 39.96 -39.99
C LEU A 35 25.30 40.70 -38.62
N THR A 36 26.03 39.98 -37.74
CA THR A 36 27.17 40.44 -36.89
C THR A 36 26.98 41.12 -35.50
N SER A 37 27.03 40.25 -34.48
CA SER A 37 28.19 40.14 -33.55
C SER A 37 28.27 40.89 -32.20
N HIS A 38 28.67 40.10 -31.20
CA HIS A 38 29.58 40.39 -30.06
C HIS A 38 29.06 41.04 -28.76
N ASN A 39 29.41 40.34 -27.67
CA ASN A 39 29.30 40.71 -26.25
C ASN A 39 29.91 42.09 -25.93
N ILE A 40 29.33 42.78 -24.93
CA ILE A 40 29.94 43.03 -23.61
C ILE A 40 28.90 43.72 -22.72
N SER A 41 28.68 43.21 -21.51
CA SER A 41 27.86 43.86 -20.49
C SER A 41 28.73 44.27 -19.28
N THR A 42 28.64 45.53 -18.90
CA THR A 42 29.23 46.09 -17.66
C THR A 42 28.13 46.34 -16.62
N ALA A 43 28.50 46.52 -15.36
CA ALA A 43 27.58 46.38 -14.23
C ALA A 43 27.43 47.65 -13.34
N SER A 44 26.39 47.60 -12.48
CA SER A 44 26.30 48.20 -11.13
C SER A 44 25.53 49.53 -10.93
N SER A 45 24.57 49.49 -9.97
CA SER A 45 24.31 50.47 -8.88
C SER A 45 23.81 51.90 -9.19
N SER A 46 23.01 52.61 -8.37
CA SER A 46 22.23 52.27 -7.14
C SER A 46 21.46 53.50 -6.58
N ASN A 47 20.41 53.28 -5.76
CA ASN A 47 19.89 54.18 -4.67
C ASN A 47 19.18 55.50 -5.12
N PRO A 48 18.48 56.30 -4.25
CA PRO A 48 18.55 56.36 -2.76
C PRO A 48 17.27 56.72 -1.90
N LEU A 49 17.42 56.54 -0.56
CA LEU A 49 16.80 57.30 0.57
C LEU A 49 15.25 57.23 0.83
N SER A 50 14.67 57.53 2.00
CA SER A 50 15.17 58.06 3.30
C SER A 50 14.38 57.61 4.57
N THR A 51 14.71 58.16 5.75
CA THR A 51 14.29 57.76 7.14
C THR A 51 13.22 58.69 7.78
N PRO A 52 12.69 58.46 9.04
CA PRO A 52 13.45 58.81 10.27
C PRO A 52 13.20 58.03 11.61
N SER A 53 14.31 57.87 12.36
CA SER A 53 14.49 58.09 13.85
C SER A 53 13.88 57.15 14.91
N GLN A 54 14.17 57.17 16.25
CA GLN A 54 15.32 57.47 17.19
C GLN A 54 14.79 57.26 18.68
N THR A 55 15.47 57.22 19.85
CA THR A 55 16.88 57.10 20.36
C THR A 55 16.94 56.66 21.87
N ASN A 56 18.11 56.15 22.34
CA ASN A 56 18.76 56.36 23.68
C ASN A 56 18.15 55.82 25.02
N SER A 57 18.93 55.55 26.10
CA SER A 57 20.40 55.35 26.28
C SER A 57 20.84 54.77 27.66
N PHE A 58 21.91 53.95 27.66
CA PHE A 58 22.99 53.71 28.67
C PHE A 58 22.79 53.62 30.22
N SER A 59 23.12 52.43 30.77
CA SER A 59 24.09 52.13 31.87
C SER A 59 24.07 52.84 33.25
N HIS A 60 23.94 52.06 34.35
CA HIS A 60 24.98 51.98 35.40
C HIS A 60 24.86 50.77 36.39
N HIS A 61 25.59 50.80 37.53
CA HIS A 61 25.89 49.67 38.43
C HIS A 61 25.25 49.76 39.85
N SER A 62 24.77 48.61 40.36
CA SER A 62 25.02 48.08 41.73
C SER A 62 24.38 48.68 43.02
N ARG A 63 23.97 47.74 43.92
CA ARG A 63 23.81 47.79 45.41
C ARG A 63 22.51 48.27 46.12
N ILE A 64 21.95 47.30 46.88
CA ILE A 64 21.51 47.33 48.31
C ILE A 64 20.16 47.97 48.71
N GLY A 65 19.30 47.11 49.30
CA GLY A 65 18.36 47.43 50.40
C GLY A 65 16.96 47.97 50.02
N LEU A 66 15.94 47.93 50.89
CA LEU A 66 15.76 47.17 52.15
C LEU A 66 14.29 47.26 52.62
N ASN A 67 13.66 46.12 52.98
CA ASN A 67 12.31 45.99 53.61
C ASN A 67 11.07 46.51 52.84
N GLY A 68 9.85 45.99 53.03
CA GLY A 68 9.41 44.81 53.81
C GLY A 68 7.90 44.85 54.16
N ARG A 69 7.37 43.74 54.74
CA ARG A 69 5.95 43.48 55.13
C ARG A 69 5.00 43.16 53.96
N THR A 70 4.00 42.27 54.04
CA THR A 70 3.60 41.14 54.95
C THR A 70 2.40 40.43 54.27
N ALA A 71 2.04 39.15 54.48
CA ALA A 71 2.68 37.96 55.08
C ALA A 71 1.77 36.72 54.85
N SER A 72 2.23 35.51 55.26
CA SER A 72 1.48 34.24 55.38
C SER A 72 1.07 33.53 54.08
N GLY A 73 1.29 32.21 53.89
CA GLY A 73 2.06 31.19 54.64
C GLY A 73 2.48 30.06 53.67
N ASP A 74 3.67 29.44 53.80
CA ASP A 74 4.00 28.31 54.70
C ASP A 74 3.43 26.97 54.15
N VAL A 75 4.17 25.85 53.98
CA VAL A 75 5.40 25.32 54.64
C VAL A 75 6.44 24.81 53.62
N SER A 76 7.70 24.62 54.03
CA SER A 76 8.81 24.02 53.23
C SER A 76 9.74 23.17 54.13
N VAL A 77 10.71 22.34 53.68
CA VAL A 77 11.37 22.13 52.37
C VAL A 77 11.87 20.67 52.23
N GLY A 78 12.69 20.32 51.21
CA GLY A 78 13.46 19.05 51.12
C GLY A 78 14.66 19.00 52.12
N PRO A 79 15.84 18.39 51.81
CA PRO A 79 16.30 17.66 50.61
C PRO A 79 16.68 16.18 50.97
N PRO A 80 17.61 15.52 50.24
CA PRO A 80 18.89 15.22 50.89
C PRO A 80 20.13 15.19 49.96
N SER A 81 21.32 15.01 50.55
CA SER A 81 22.54 14.59 49.86
C SER A 81 23.41 13.72 50.77
N ARG A 82 24.00 12.64 50.23
CA ARG A 82 25.00 11.73 50.84
C ARG A 82 24.62 11.03 52.17
N LEU A 83 24.58 9.70 52.16
CA LEU A 83 25.70 8.89 52.67
C LEU A 83 25.62 7.42 52.21
N ASN A 84 26.48 6.56 52.74
CA ASN A 84 26.68 5.15 52.39
C ASN A 84 26.42 4.23 53.61
N THR A 85 26.25 2.92 53.38
CA THR A 85 26.65 1.78 54.26
C THR A 85 25.54 0.93 54.93
N ARG A 86 25.39 -0.31 54.42
CA ARG A 86 25.09 -1.61 55.09
C ARG A 86 23.67 -2.07 55.48
N TYR A 87 23.43 -3.35 55.13
CA TYR A 87 22.61 -4.40 55.78
C TYR A 87 21.07 -4.18 55.82
N LEU A 88 20.22 -5.22 55.75
CA LEU A 88 20.39 -6.69 55.80
C LEU A 88 19.24 -7.38 55.02
N SER A 89 19.38 -8.68 54.65
CA SER A 89 18.33 -9.64 54.19
C SER A 89 17.44 -9.24 52.99
N GLU A 90 16.85 -10.13 52.19
CA GLU A 90 17.03 -11.55 51.79
C GLU A 90 16.34 -11.65 50.40
N ASP A 91 16.78 -12.47 49.45
CA ASP A 91 16.42 -13.90 49.33
C ASP A 91 17.41 -14.66 48.40
N ASP A 92 17.42 -16.00 48.42
CA ASP A 92 18.44 -16.85 47.76
C ASP A 92 17.89 -17.70 46.59
N SER A 93 18.68 -17.80 45.51
CA SER A 93 18.56 -18.86 44.50
C SER A 93 19.89 -19.03 43.72
N THR A 94 20.89 -19.58 44.40
CA THR A 94 22.12 -20.19 43.84
C THR A 94 21.82 -21.33 42.82
N TYR A 95 22.71 -21.94 42.02
CA TYR A 95 24.17 -22.26 42.01
C TYR A 95 24.51 -22.87 40.59
N VAL A 96 25.68 -22.91 39.92
CA VAL A 96 27.09 -22.43 40.03
C VAL A 96 27.67 -22.27 38.60
N VAL A 97 28.55 -21.29 38.33
CA VAL A 97 29.70 -21.45 37.38
C VAL A 97 30.93 -20.72 37.96
N PRO A 98 32.12 -21.34 38.15
CA PRO A 98 33.22 -20.71 38.88
C PRO A 98 34.45 -20.31 38.04
N GLY A 99 34.80 -19.02 38.07
CA GLY A 99 36.18 -18.52 37.90
C GLY A 99 36.63 -18.11 36.48
N ILE A 100 37.67 -17.27 36.31
CA ILE A 100 38.50 -16.53 37.29
C ILE A 100 39.00 -15.20 36.66
N ALA A 101 39.38 -14.25 37.52
CA ALA A 101 40.07 -12.95 37.32
C ALA A 101 40.96 -12.74 36.06
N ALA A 102 41.28 -11.52 35.60
CA ALA A 102 40.80 -10.15 35.92
C ALA A 102 41.40 -9.13 34.93
N THR A 103 40.89 -7.89 34.93
CA THR A 103 41.37 -6.74 34.13
C THR A 103 41.80 -5.56 35.07
N PRO A 104 42.23 -4.39 34.57
CA PRO A 104 43.44 -4.15 33.76
C PRO A 104 44.28 -2.94 34.29
N LYS A 105 45.47 -2.66 33.71
CA LYS A 105 45.88 -1.32 33.19
C LYS A 105 47.34 -1.20 32.70
N ARG A 106 47.52 -0.29 31.72
CA ARG A 106 48.76 0.40 31.25
C ARG A 106 49.42 1.24 32.39
N PRO A 107 50.63 1.86 32.22
CA PRO A 107 51.45 2.10 31.00
C PRO A 107 52.93 1.60 31.14
N THR A 108 53.86 1.66 30.17
CA THR A 108 54.43 2.85 29.47
C THR A 108 55.35 2.53 28.28
N ARG A 109 55.40 3.48 27.33
CA ARG A 109 56.53 3.94 26.45
C ARG A 109 57.53 2.97 25.78
N LYS A 110 57.52 3.11 24.43
CA LYS A 110 58.64 3.10 23.45
C LYS A 110 59.28 1.75 23.11
N ALA A 111 59.76 1.66 21.86
CA ALA A 111 60.18 0.43 21.20
C ALA A 111 61.46 0.60 20.36
N THR A 112 62.28 -0.44 20.40
CA THR A 112 63.42 -0.83 19.53
C THR A 112 63.69 -2.29 19.89
N GLY A 113 63.83 -3.27 19.00
CA GLY A 113 63.72 -3.35 17.54
C GLY A 113 64.13 -4.77 17.10
N GLU A 114 63.88 -5.16 15.83
CA GLU A 114 64.29 -6.45 15.21
C GLU A 114 63.58 -7.70 15.78
N GLY A 115 63.11 -8.71 15.02
CA GLY A 115 62.94 -8.96 13.57
C GLY A 115 61.89 -10.08 13.37
N GLU A 116 61.67 -10.80 12.26
CA GLU A 116 62.19 -10.83 10.87
C GLU A 116 61.08 -11.40 9.94
N ASN A 117 61.39 -12.33 9.01
CA ASN A 117 60.50 -13.27 8.29
C ASN A 117 59.47 -12.75 7.28
N THR A 118 60.02 -12.07 6.25
CA THR A 118 59.82 -12.31 4.79
C THR A 118 59.43 -13.76 4.38
N PRO A 119 58.73 -13.98 3.22
CA PRO A 119 59.33 -13.91 1.84
C PRO A 119 58.50 -13.08 0.81
N ILE A 120 59.09 -12.24 -0.07
CA ILE A 120 59.75 -12.52 -1.39
C ILE A 120 58.71 -12.95 -2.48
N ALA A 121 58.31 -12.15 -3.49
CA ALA A 121 59.03 -11.47 -4.62
C ALA A 121 59.34 -12.43 -5.82
N PRO A 122 59.77 -12.02 -7.06
CA PRO A 122 60.34 -10.71 -7.48
C PRO A 122 60.12 -10.16 -8.94
N GLY A 123 60.53 -8.90 -9.16
CA GLY A 123 61.19 -8.41 -10.39
C GLY A 123 60.40 -7.50 -11.37
N ARG A 124 61.03 -6.67 -12.23
CA ARG A 124 62.42 -6.13 -12.34
C ARG A 124 62.48 -5.04 -13.44
N GLU A 125 63.36 -4.02 -13.36
CA GLU A 125 64.21 -3.41 -14.45
C GLU A 125 64.79 -2.02 -14.04
N LYS A 126 65.42 -1.23 -14.95
CA LYS A 126 66.46 -0.20 -14.63
C LYS A 126 66.32 1.14 -15.38
N SER A 127 66.90 2.22 -14.83
CA SER A 127 67.41 3.40 -15.60
C SER A 127 68.62 4.09 -14.91
N LYS A 128 69.16 5.19 -15.47
CA LYS A 128 70.52 5.73 -15.19
C LYS A 128 70.59 7.18 -14.66
N ARG A 129 71.56 7.40 -13.76
CA ARG A 129 72.42 8.58 -13.50
C ARG A 129 72.08 9.96 -14.14
N SER A 130 72.08 11.00 -13.29
CA SER A 130 72.99 12.16 -13.41
C SER A 130 73.16 12.84 -12.04
N GLY A 131 73.98 13.90 -11.93
CA GLY A 131 74.15 14.68 -10.70
C GLY A 131 74.92 15.99 -10.89
N ALA A 132 74.72 16.95 -9.99
CA ALA A 132 75.40 18.25 -9.93
C ALA A 132 75.51 18.74 -8.48
N THR A 133 76.52 19.56 -8.18
CA THR A 133 76.79 20.11 -6.84
C THR A 133 76.42 21.59 -6.76
N MET A 134 75.51 21.96 -5.84
CA MET A 134 75.16 23.34 -5.52
C MET A 134 75.95 23.85 -4.30
N THR A 135 76.04 25.16 -4.12
CA THR A 135 76.86 25.79 -3.06
C THR A 135 76.08 26.02 -1.77
N LEU A 136 76.80 26.15 -0.64
CA LEU A 136 76.19 26.22 0.70
C LEU A 136 75.17 27.36 0.85
N ARG A 137 75.41 28.50 0.20
CA ARG A 137 74.53 29.69 0.27
C ARG A 137 73.22 29.48 -0.50
N GLU A 138 73.25 28.71 -1.58
CA GLU A 138 72.05 28.30 -2.31
C GLU A 138 71.26 27.27 -1.51
N HIS A 139 71.94 26.41 -0.73
CA HIS A 139 71.31 25.52 0.23
C HIS A 139 70.63 26.26 1.41
N GLU A 140 71.24 27.32 1.95
CA GLU A 140 70.63 28.17 2.99
C GLU A 140 69.42 28.94 2.45
N GLN A 141 69.54 29.57 1.28
CA GLN A 141 68.43 30.32 0.68
C GLN A 141 67.25 29.39 0.31
N ALA A 142 67.53 28.20 -0.21
CA ALA A 142 66.53 27.15 -0.44
C ALA A 142 66.12 26.40 0.85
N ALA A 143 66.67 26.73 2.03
CA ALA A 143 66.16 26.31 3.32
C ALA A 143 65.18 27.35 3.88
N GLU A 144 65.51 28.64 3.89
CA GLU A 144 64.57 29.71 4.25
C GLU A 144 63.30 29.69 3.38
N GLU A 145 63.46 29.45 2.08
CA GLU A 145 62.33 29.35 1.14
C GLU A 145 61.49 28.10 1.40
N ARG A 146 62.11 27.00 1.84
CA ARG A 146 61.38 25.81 2.33
C ARG A 146 60.71 26.05 3.68
N GLU A 147 61.29 26.83 4.58
CA GLU A 147 60.63 27.19 5.85
C GLU A 147 59.43 28.11 5.63
N LYS A 148 59.53 29.07 4.69
CA LYS A 148 58.38 29.88 4.23
C LYS A 148 57.31 29.00 3.58
N GLN A 149 57.68 28.05 2.72
CA GLN A 149 56.75 27.07 2.15
C GLN A 149 56.14 26.16 3.22
N LEU A 150 56.90 25.71 4.23
CA LEU A 150 56.39 24.91 5.36
C LEU A 150 55.47 25.72 6.28
N PHE A 151 55.71 27.02 6.47
CA PHE A 151 54.81 27.90 7.21
C PHE A 151 53.51 28.16 6.42
N ALA A 152 53.61 28.47 5.12
CA ALA A 152 52.44 28.62 4.25
C ALA A 152 51.63 27.32 4.16
N LEU A 153 52.30 26.17 4.05
CA LEU A 153 51.66 24.85 4.04
C LEU A 153 51.04 24.52 5.41
N LYS A 154 51.67 24.91 6.54
CA LYS A 154 51.05 24.79 7.87
C LYS A 154 49.82 25.68 8.03
N MET A 155 49.84 26.91 7.53
CA MET A 155 48.66 27.78 7.51
C MET A 155 47.57 27.19 6.61
N HIS A 156 47.92 26.62 5.46
CA HIS A 156 46.96 25.97 4.58
C HIS A 156 46.39 24.69 5.20
N VAL A 157 47.21 23.87 5.87
CA VAL A 157 46.77 22.71 6.65
C VAL A 157 45.87 23.15 7.81
N HIS A 158 46.21 24.21 8.56
CA HIS A 158 45.34 24.74 9.62
C HIS A 158 43.99 25.20 9.07
N PHE A 159 43.96 25.97 7.96
CA PHE A 159 42.70 26.38 7.35
C PHE A 159 41.92 25.21 6.72
N LEU A 160 42.60 24.16 6.26
CA LEU A 160 41.96 22.93 5.80
C LEU A 160 41.42 22.11 6.98
N GLU A 161 42.14 22.02 8.10
CA GLU A 161 41.72 21.36 9.34
C GLU A 161 40.54 22.10 9.99
N GLU A 162 40.60 23.44 10.06
CA GLU A 162 39.51 24.31 10.52
C GLU A 162 38.27 24.19 9.62
N ARG A 163 38.47 24.15 8.29
CA ARG A 163 37.38 23.92 7.33
C ARG A 163 36.84 22.48 7.36
N LEU A 164 37.68 21.48 7.64
CA LEU A 164 37.27 20.09 7.88
C LEU A 164 36.51 19.96 9.20
N GLN A 165 36.92 20.68 10.24
CA GLN A 165 36.26 20.66 11.54
C GLN A 165 34.91 21.37 11.48
N ASN A 166 34.82 22.50 10.75
CA ASN A 166 33.55 23.17 10.47
C ASN A 166 32.63 22.35 9.55
N HIS A 167 33.19 21.58 8.59
CA HIS A 167 32.39 20.59 7.86
C HIS A 167 31.93 19.47 8.77
N GLN A 168 32.81 18.88 9.58
CA GLN A 168 32.46 17.79 10.50
C GLN A 168 31.42 18.22 11.54
N THR A 169 31.42 19.45 12.03
CA THR A 169 30.35 19.95 12.91
C THR A 169 29.05 20.21 12.13
N GLY A 170 29.12 20.76 10.91
CA GLY A 170 27.94 20.92 10.04
C GLY A 170 27.30 19.58 9.66
N ASP A 171 28.11 18.62 9.22
CA ASP A 171 27.71 17.25 8.87
C ASP A 171 27.20 16.50 10.11
N GLN A 172 27.81 16.69 11.29
CA GLN A 172 27.28 16.16 12.55
C GLN A 172 25.95 16.81 12.94
N GLU A 173 25.78 18.12 12.77
CA GLU A 173 24.49 18.78 12.99
C GLU A 173 23.41 18.29 12.03
N ILE A 174 23.74 18.08 10.76
CA ILE A 174 22.83 17.50 9.77
C ILE A 174 22.48 16.06 10.17
N MET A 175 23.48 15.24 10.56
CA MET A 175 23.24 13.87 10.99
C MET A 175 22.46 13.79 12.32
N ILE A 176 22.61 14.78 13.21
CA ILE A 176 21.82 14.91 14.44
C ILE A 176 20.39 15.35 14.11
N LYS A 177 20.20 16.33 13.22
CA LYS A 177 18.87 16.75 12.74
C LYS A 177 18.14 15.57 12.08
N GLN A 178 18.80 14.85 11.17
CA GLN A 178 18.29 13.63 10.56
C GLN A 178 18.02 12.52 11.59
N ASN A 179 18.85 12.34 12.64
CA ASN A 179 18.56 11.37 13.71
C ASN A 179 17.37 11.80 14.58
N VAL A 180 17.17 13.09 14.84
CA VAL A 180 16.00 13.61 15.54
C VAL A 180 14.75 13.43 14.68
N GLU A 181 14.83 13.75 13.40
CA GLU A 181 13.75 13.61 12.42
C GLU A 181 13.37 12.15 12.21
N LEU A 182 14.33 11.25 11.95
CA LEU A 182 14.10 9.80 11.90
C LEU A 182 13.54 9.25 13.21
N LYS A 183 13.91 9.80 14.37
CA LYS A 183 13.38 9.39 15.67
C LYS A 183 11.95 9.90 15.90
N VAL A 184 11.61 11.10 15.43
CA VAL A 184 10.24 11.62 15.39
C VAL A 184 9.39 10.78 14.44
N MET A 185 9.88 10.49 13.22
CA MET A 185 9.22 9.60 12.26
C MET A 185 9.04 8.18 12.81
N THR A 186 10.03 7.64 13.53
CA THR A 186 9.91 6.33 14.19
C THR A 186 8.86 6.39 15.30
N GLN A 187 8.76 7.49 16.05
CA GLN A 187 7.74 7.67 17.09
C GLN A 187 6.34 7.90 16.52
N THR A 188 6.18 8.64 15.41
CA THR A 188 4.88 8.77 14.74
C THR A 188 4.46 7.45 14.11
N GLN A 189 5.36 6.75 13.42
CA GLN A 189 5.13 5.40 12.91
C GLN A 189 4.84 4.39 14.04
N GLU A 190 5.48 4.48 15.21
CA GLU A 190 5.11 3.67 16.38
C GLU A 190 3.70 3.99 16.89
N MET A 191 3.31 5.27 16.93
CA MET A 191 1.97 5.69 17.35
C MET A 191 0.91 5.27 16.32
N GLU A 192 1.21 5.36 15.03
CA GLU A 192 0.38 4.90 13.94
C GLU A 192 0.29 3.38 13.92
N LEU A 193 1.38 2.64 14.10
CA LEU A 193 1.35 1.19 14.29
C LEU A 193 0.58 0.79 15.55
N LYS A 194 0.58 1.59 16.62
CA LYS A 194 -0.26 1.37 17.81
C LYS A 194 -1.75 1.66 17.53
N LYS A 195 -2.08 2.71 16.77
CA LYS A 195 -3.44 3.01 16.28
C LYS A 195 -3.95 1.91 15.34
N MET A 196 -3.16 1.55 14.32
CA MET A 196 -3.47 0.48 13.37
C MET A 196 -3.56 -0.89 14.07
N LYS A 197 -2.70 -1.22 15.04
CA LYS A 197 -2.86 -2.43 15.88
C LYS A 197 -4.02 -2.35 16.88
N LYS A 198 -4.64 -1.18 17.08
CA LYS A 198 -5.91 -1.06 17.82
C LYS A 198 -7.08 -1.27 16.85
N ALA A 199 -7.11 -0.54 15.74
CA ALA A 199 -8.11 -0.69 14.67
C ALA A 199 -8.15 -2.12 14.13
N MET A 200 -7.00 -2.75 13.84
CA MET A 200 -6.91 -4.16 13.47
C MET A 200 -7.53 -5.08 14.52
N ARG A 201 -7.34 -4.85 15.83
CA ARG A 201 -7.98 -5.67 16.87
C ARG A 201 -9.48 -5.40 17.04
N GLU A 202 -9.93 -4.19 16.69
CA GLU A 202 -11.35 -3.84 16.66
C GLU A 202 -12.02 -4.45 15.43
N HIS A 203 -11.36 -4.45 14.27
CA HIS A 203 -11.77 -5.19 13.07
C HIS A 203 -11.67 -6.71 13.23
N GLU A 204 -10.64 -7.26 13.90
CA GLU A 204 -10.53 -8.68 14.24
C GLU A 204 -11.67 -9.11 15.18
N LYS A 205 -12.06 -8.26 16.15
CA LYS A 205 -13.23 -8.52 16.99
C LYS A 205 -14.54 -8.45 16.21
N VAL A 206 -14.71 -7.47 15.32
CA VAL A 206 -15.91 -7.35 14.47
C VAL A 206 -15.98 -8.51 13.47
N THR A 207 -14.86 -8.90 12.86
CA THR A 207 -14.76 -10.06 11.97
C THR A 207 -14.99 -11.36 12.74
N SER A 208 -14.48 -11.50 13.97
CA SER A 208 -14.75 -12.65 14.84
C SER A 208 -16.20 -12.70 15.29
N ALA A 209 -16.86 -11.56 15.51
CA ALA A 209 -18.29 -11.49 15.82
C ALA A 209 -19.12 -11.86 14.59
N PHE A 210 -18.77 -11.35 13.40
CA PHE A 210 -19.40 -11.77 12.14
C PHE A 210 -19.09 -13.23 11.80
N GLN A 211 -17.93 -13.78 12.14
CA GLN A 211 -17.62 -15.20 11.97
C GLN A 211 -18.34 -16.08 13.00
N GLN A 212 -18.60 -15.60 14.21
CA GLN A 212 -19.51 -16.29 15.14
C GLN A 212 -20.98 -16.19 14.70
N GLN A 213 -21.39 -15.07 14.08
CA GLN A 213 -22.72 -14.91 13.52
C GLN A 213 -22.90 -15.74 12.23
N ILE A 214 -21.87 -15.84 11.40
CA ILE A 214 -21.83 -16.73 10.23
C ILE A 214 -21.79 -18.18 10.69
N ALA A 215 -20.95 -18.57 11.66
CA ALA A 215 -20.94 -19.93 12.19
C ALA A 215 -22.28 -20.30 12.84
N GLY A 216 -22.94 -19.37 13.55
CA GLY A 216 -24.31 -19.57 14.05
C GLY A 216 -25.32 -19.73 12.91
N LEU A 217 -25.23 -18.92 11.86
CA LEU A 217 -26.06 -19.08 10.66
C LEU A 217 -25.71 -20.33 9.84
N GLU A 218 -24.49 -20.84 9.91
CA GLU A 218 -24.03 -22.08 9.28
C GLU A 218 -24.48 -23.31 10.10
N ASP A 219 -24.50 -23.22 11.44
CA ASP A 219 -25.11 -24.22 12.34
C ASP A 219 -26.65 -24.22 12.21
N ASP A 220 -27.28 -23.06 12.07
CA ASP A 220 -28.72 -22.93 11.77
C ASP A 220 -29.04 -23.45 10.37
N LEU A 221 -28.18 -23.17 9.37
CA LEU A 221 -28.32 -23.70 8.01
C LEU A 221 -28.04 -25.21 7.96
N ALA A 222 -27.11 -25.72 8.77
CA ALA A 222 -26.82 -27.15 8.91
C ALA A 222 -28.00 -27.87 9.57
N GLN A 223 -28.57 -27.33 10.65
CA GLN A 223 -29.81 -27.84 11.24
C GLN A 223 -30.98 -27.76 10.26
N ALA A 224 -31.14 -26.66 9.52
CA ALA A 224 -32.16 -26.55 8.47
C ALA A 224 -31.89 -27.48 7.27
N HIS A 225 -30.65 -27.88 7.02
CA HIS A 225 -30.27 -28.87 6.02
C HIS A 225 -30.50 -30.30 6.51
N GLU A 226 -30.16 -30.64 7.75
CA GLU A 226 -30.45 -31.92 8.38
C GLU A 226 -31.97 -32.12 8.55
N GLU A 227 -32.71 -31.06 8.91
CA GLU A 227 -34.17 -31.03 8.88
C GLU A 227 -34.69 -31.16 7.44
N ASN A 228 -34.08 -30.52 6.42
CA ASN A 228 -34.46 -30.74 5.01
C ASN A 228 -34.07 -32.11 4.47
N GLU A 229 -33.07 -32.78 5.03
CA GLU A 229 -32.60 -34.11 4.64
C GLU A 229 -33.48 -35.18 5.28
N LEU A 230 -33.83 -35.03 6.56
CA LEU A 230 -34.89 -35.80 7.21
C LEU A 230 -36.27 -35.56 6.57
N LEU A 231 -36.59 -34.32 6.18
CA LEU A 231 -37.77 -34.00 5.37
C LEU A 231 -37.65 -34.50 3.93
N ARG A 232 -36.45 -34.79 3.41
CA ARG A 232 -36.25 -35.45 2.11
C ARG A 232 -36.45 -36.94 2.21
N ASP A 233 -35.81 -37.63 3.15
CA ASP A 233 -35.99 -39.06 3.37
C ASP A 233 -37.44 -39.39 3.72
N THR A 234 -38.07 -38.59 4.59
CA THR A 234 -39.51 -38.73 4.85
C THR A 234 -40.36 -38.31 3.66
N ARG A 235 -39.95 -37.37 2.79
CA ARG A 235 -40.66 -37.09 1.53
C ARG A 235 -40.41 -38.11 0.42
N GLU A 236 -39.30 -38.84 0.40
CA GLU A 236 -39.00 -39.87 -0.62
C GLU A 236 -39.60 -41.22 -0.21
N GLY A 237 -39.56 -41.56 1.08
CA GLY A 237 -40.42 -42.58 1.68
C GLY A 237 -41.90 -42.25 1.50
N SER A 238 -42.32 -41.02 1.80
CA SER A 238 -43.72 -40.62 1.53
C SER A 238 -44.04 -40.56 0.05
N ARG A 239 -43.11 -40.24 -0.86
CA ARG A 239 -43.34 -40.17 -2.33
C ARG A 239 -43.44 -41.56 -2.96
N THR A 240 -42.68 -42.53 -2.46
CA THR A 240 -42.84 -43.94 -2.87
C THR A 240 -44.15 -44.50 -2.32
N HIS A 241 -44.44 -44.33 -1.03
CA HIS A 241 -45.75 -44.67 -0.47
C HIS A 241 -46.92 -43.89 -1.11
N LEU A 242 -46.74 -42.64 -1.51
CA LEU A 242 -47.75 -41.86 -2.24
C LEU A 242 -47.90 -42.28 -3.70
N LEU A 243 -46.91 -42.94 -4.32
CA LEU A 243 -47.08 -43.49 -5.67
C LEU A 243 -47.91 -44.78 -5.63
N ASP A 244 -47.61 -45.68 -4.70
CA ASP A 244 -48.42 -46.89 -4.47
C ASP A 244 -49.82 -46.51 -3.93
N ALA A 245 -49.90 -45.54 -3.01
CA ALA A 245 -51.18 -45.01 -2.55
C ALA A 245 -51.91 -44.22 -3.65
N ASN A 246 -51.25 -43.55 -4.61
CA ASN A 246 -51.95 -42.97 -5.78
C ASN A 246 -52.34 -44.01 -6.84
N ALA A 247 -51.87 -45.26 -6.75
CA ALA A 247 -52.43 -46.37 -7.50
C ALA A 247 -53.70 -46.89 -6.80
N ALA A 248 -53.61 -47.19 -5.50
CA ALA A 248 -54.75 -47.61 -4.69
C ALA A 248 -55.87 -46.55 -4.65
N LEU A 249 -55.54 -45.28 -4.40
CA LEU A 249 -56.45 -44.13 -4.45
C LEU A 249 -56.88 -43.75 -5.87
N ARG A 250 -56.50 -44.49 -6.92
CA ARG A 250 -57.16 -44.38 -8.25
C ARG A 250 -58.26 -45.41 -8.39
N GLU A 251 -58.02 -46.67 -8.01
CA GLU A 251 -59.09 -47.68 -7.94
C GLU A 251 -60.16 -47.31 -6.89
N GLU A 252 -59.73 -46.84 -5.71
CA GLU A 252 -60.64 -46.34 -4.67
C GLU A 252 -61.30 -45.03 -5.10
N LYS A 253 -60.63 -44.16 -5.87
CA LYS A 253 -61.26 -42.95 -6.41
C LYS A 253 -62.30 -43.26 -7.48
N ASP A 254 -62.07 -44.20 -8.38
CA ASP A 254 -63.03 -44.53 -9.44
C ASP A 254 -64.32 -45.15 -8.82
N GLU A 255 -64.18 -45.94 -7.76
CA GLU A 255 -65.31 -46.45 -6.96
C GLU A 255 -65.94 -45.35 -6.06
N LEU A 256 -65.14 -44.43 -5.50
CA LEU A 256 -65.64 -43.27 -4.77
C LEU A 256 -66.31 -42.24 -5.67
N GLU A 257 -65.94 -42.08 -6.95
CA GLU A 257 -66.65 -41.23 -7.91
C GLU A 257 -67.99 -41.85 -8.32
N ARG A 258 -68.08 -43.20 -8.34
CA ARG A 258 -69.36 -43.91 -8.46
C ARG A 258 -70.26 -43.62 -7.25
N MET A 259 -69.74 -43.74 -6.02
CA MET A 259 -70.42 -43.43 -4.76
C MET A 259 -70.72 -41.92 -4.59
N LEU A 260 -69.87 -41.02 -5.09
CA LEU A 260 -70.08 -39.58 -5.06
C LEU A 260 -71.25 -39.17 -5.96
N LYS A 261 -71.46 -39.88 -7.07
CA LYS A 261 -72.64 -39.65 -7.92
C LYS A 261 -73.94 -39.91 -7.17
N GLU A 262 -73.98 -41.01 -6.42
CA GLU A 262 -75.14 -41.41 -5.61
C GLU A 262 -75.33 -40.46 -4.41
N THR A 263 -74.26 -40.14 -3.66
CA THR A 263 -74.32 -39.23 -2.51
C THR A 263 -74.48 -37.74 -2.86
N ASN A 264 -74.10 -37.29 -4.07
CA ASN A 264 -74.29 -35.90 -4.50
C ASN A 264 -75.77 -35.56 -4.76
N GLU A 265 -76.59 -36.55 -5.18
CA GLU A 265 -78.04 -36.38 -5.25
C GLU A 265 -78.66 -36.23 -3.85
N GLU A 266 -78.10 -36.89 -2.83
CA GLU A 266 -78.49 -36.70 -1.43
C GLU A 266 -77.94 -35.38 -0.84
N MET A 267 -76.75 -34.93 -1.26
CA MET A 267 -76.10 -33.71 -0.75
C MET A 267 -76.92 -32.45 -1.05
N VAL A 268 -77.54 -32.37 -2.23
CA VAL A 268 -78.48 -31.29 -2.59
C VAL A 268 -79.69 -31.25 -1.63
N SER A 269 -80.13 -32.41 -1.11
CA SER A 269 -81.20 -32.51 -0.10
C SER A 269 -80.77 -32.08 1.31
N LEU A 270 -79.45 -31.99 1.57
CA LEU A 270 -78.87 -31.61 2.87
C LEU A 270 -78.32 -30.18 2.89
N GLN A 271 -77.89 -29.62 1.75
CA GLN A 271 -77.47 -28.21 1.67
C GLN A 271 -78.59 -27.25 2.12
N THR A 272 -79.84 -27.52 1.74
CA THR A 272 -81.04 -26.78 2.20
C THR A 272 -81.27 -26.78 3.72
N LYS A 273 -80.52 -27.58 4.48
CA LYS A 273 -80.58 -27.67 5.95
C LYS A 273 -79.31 -27.12 6.63
N LEU A 274 -78.27 -26.75 5.87
CA LEU A 274 -77.02 -26.21 6.41
C LEU A 274 -77.01 -24.67 6.47
N ASP A 275 -77.70 -23.99 5.56
CA ASP A 275 -77.83 -22.52 5.54
C ASP A 275 -78.37 -21.94 6.87
N MET A 276 -79.24 -22.70 7.54
CA MET A 276 -79.81 -22.33 8.86
C MET A 276 -78.83 -22.49 10.04
N ARG A 277 -77.58 -22.92 9.80
CA ARG A 277 -76.56 -23.14 10.86
C ARG A 277 -75.26 -22.35 10.69
N SER A 278 -75.02 -21.75 9.52
CA SER A 278 -73.81 -20.94 9.27
C SER A 278 -73.80 -19.61 10.06
N SER A 279 -74.98 -19.05 10.37
CA SER A 279 -75.15 -17.73 10.99
C SER A 279 -74.62 -17.56 12.43
N ARG A 280 -73.94 -18.57 12.99
CA ARG A 280 -73.47 -18.58 14.39
C ARG A 280 -71.96 -18.76 14.57
N ALA A 281 -71.20 -18.88 13.49
CA ALA A 281 -69.72 -18.93 13.52
C ALA A 281 -69.06 -17.58 13.18
N SER A 282 -69.72 -16.73 12.37
CA SER A 282 -69.18 -15.42 11.96
C SER A 282 -68.91 -14.45 13.12
N SER A 283 -69.71 -14.55 14.19
CA SER A 283 -69.80 -13.55 15.27
C SER A 283 -68.50 -13.25 16.03
N VAL A 284 -67.49 -14.12 16.01
CA VAL A 284 -66.24 -13.93 16.77
C VAL A 284 -65.10 -13.46 15.87
N ALA A 285 -65.08 -13.86 14.59
CA ALA A 285 -64.15 -13.32 13.61
C ALA A 285 -64.48 -11.86 13.29
N SER A 286 -65.79 -11.53 13.16
CA SER A 286 -66.24 -10.16 12.91
C SER A 286 -65.76 -9.19 13.98
N SER A 287 -65.86 -9.48 15.28
CA SER A 287 -65.47 -8.52 16.33
C SER A 287 -63.99 -8.12 16.28
N ARG A 288 -63.06 -9.04 15.96
CA ARG A 288 -61.62 -8.69 15.91
C ARG A 288 -61.21 -8.03 14.60
N ILE A 289 -61.95 -8.29 13.52
CA ILE A 289 -61.81 -7.54 12.26
C ILE A 289 -62.37 -6.12 12.45
N GLN A 290 -63.56 -6.01 13.04
CA GLN A 290 -64.22 -4.74 13.37
C GLN A 290 -63.40 -3.88 14.34
N GLU A 291 -62.73 -4.45 15.36
CA GLU A 291 -61.79 -3.68 16.22
C GLU A 291 -60.59 -3.10 15.44
N LEU A 292 -60.18 -3.73 14.33
CA LEU A 292 -59.09 -3.25 13.47
C LEU A 292 -59.60 -2.28 12.40
N GLU A 293 -60.78 -2.53 11.84
CA GLU A 293 -61.49 -1.61 10.94
C GLU A 293 -61.84 -0.31 11.67
N GLU A 294 -62.50 -0.37 12.84
CA GLU A 294 -62.76 0.81 13.68
C GLU A 294 -61.49 1.56 14.08
N ARG A 295 -60.34 0.87 14.20
CA ARG A 295 -59.05 1.52 14.49
C ARG A 295 -58.36 2.11 13.25
N ILE A 296 -58.58 1.54 12.07
CA ILE A 296 -58.19 2.12 10.79
C ILE A 296 -59.08 3.33 10.50
N ASP A 297 -60.40 3.20 10.61
CA ASP A 297 -61.38 4.28 10.49
C ASP A 297 -61.06 5.45 11.44
N GLN A 298 -60.63 5.18 12.68
CA GLN A 298 -60.13 6.23 13.60
C GLN A 298 -58.87 6.92 13.07
N LEU A 299 -57.89 6.17 12.57
CA LEU A 299 -56.64 6.75 12.04
C LEU A 299 -56.84 7.45 10.69
N GLU A 300 -57.83 7.03 9.90
CA GLU A 300 -58.25 7.71 8.68
C GLU A 300 -59.07 8.95 8.98
N GLN A 301 -59.96 8.93 9.98
CA GLN A 301 -60.68 10.11 10.48
C GLN A 301 -59.73 11.12 11.13
N ASP A 302 -58.75 10.69 11.92
CA ASP A 302 -57.66 11.53 12.43
C ASP A 302 -56.83 12.09 11.27
N GLY A 303 -56.46 11.26 10.29
CA GLY A 303 -55.72 11.67 9.10
C GLY A 303 -56.50 12.67 8.23
N GLU A 304 -57.82 12.52 8.13
CA GLU A 304 -58.71 13.50 7.52
C GLU A 304 -58.94 14.75 8.39
N HIS A 305 -58.91 14.64 9.72
CA HIS A 305 -58.96 15.80 10.62
C HIS A 305 -57.72 16.66 10.41
N TRP A 306 -56.52 16.07 10.48
CA TRP A 306 -55.27 16.78 10.23
C TRP A 306 -55.15 17.28 8.79
N ARG A 307 -55.74 16.59 7.79
CA ARG A 307 -55.89 17.14 6.43
C ARG A 307 -56.83 18.35 6.40
N ARG A 308 -58.06 18.25 6.91
CA ARG A 308 -59.01 19.39 6.98
C ARG A 308 -58.46 20.58 7.77
N GLU A 309 -57.69 20.33 8.82
CA GLU A 309 -57.06 21.36 9.65
C GLU A 309 -55.86 21.99 8.93
N ALA A 310 -55.08 21.22 8.16
CA ALA A 310 -54.06 21.75 7.26
C ALA A 310 -54.69 22.54 6.09
N ASP A 311 -55.73 22.01 5.44
CA ASP A 311 -56.49 22.68 4.37
C ASP A 311 -57.14 23.97 4.88
N SER A 312 -57.66 23.97 6.12
CA SER A 312 -58.19 25.18 6.77
C SER A 312 -57.09 26.16 7.20
N ALA A 313 -55.89 25.68 7.53
CA ALA A 313 -54.74 26.55 7.80
C ALA A 313 -54.17 27.15 6.50
N ILE A 314 -54.18 26.42 5.40
CA ILE A 314 -53.86 26.90 4.05
C ILE A 314 -54.89 27.94 3.63
N ALA A 315 -56.20 27.64 3.69
CA ALA A 315 -57.24 28.62 3.36
C ALA A 315 -57.22 29.87 4.26
N ALA A 316 -56.77 29.76 5.52
CA ALA A 316 -56.55 30.91 6.41
C ALA A 316 -55.23 31.67 6.15
N LEU A 317 -54.28 31.08 5.44
CA LEU A 317 -53.12 31.78 4.87
C LEU A 317 -53.51 32.45 3.55
N ASP A 318 -54.18 31.75 2.63
CA ASP A 318 -54.66 32.26 1.36
C ASP A 318 -55.55 33.51 1.58
N ALA A 319 -56.56 33.42 2.45
CA ALA A 319 -57.42 34.56 2.80
C ALA A 319 -56.63 35.73 3.42
N ARG A 320 -55.53 35.45 4.14
CA ARG A 320 -54.68 36.47 4.75
C ARG A 320 -53.69 37.08 3.74
N GLU A 321 -53.31 36.34 2.70
CA GLU A 321 -52.58 36.88 1.55
C GLU A 321 -53.51 37.74 0.69
N GLU A 322 -54.78 37.35 0.50
CA GLU A 322 -55.83 38.20 -0.11
C GLU A 322 -56.09 39.48 0.70
N GLU A 323 -56.18 39.42 2.04
CA GLU A 323 -56.27 40.62 2.90
C GLU A 323 -55.02 41.51 2.77
N LEU A 324 -53.83 40.92 2.67
CA LEU A 324 -52.58 41.67 2.61
C LEU A 324 -52.33 42.28 1.22
N ASP A 325 -52.82 41.65 0.14
CA ASP A 325 -52.89 42.26 -1.19
C ASP A 325 -53.98 43.34 -1.29
N GLN A 326 -55.11 43.20 -0.59
CA GLN A 326 -56.06 44.30 -0.41
C GLN A 326 -55.42 45.50 0.33
N GLU A 327 -54.68 45.28 1.42
CA GLU A 327 -53.92 46.33 2.09
C GLU A 327 -52.86 46.97 1.16
N ARG A 328 -52.19 46.18 0.30
CA ARG A 328 -51.22 46.70 -0.69
C ARG A 328 -51.93 47.57 -1.74
N ASP A 329 -53.09 47.17 -2.22
CA ASP A 329 -53.89 47.94 -3.20
C ASP A 329 -54.49 49.20 -2.58
N GLU A 330 -54.98 49.15 -1.34
CA GLU A 330 -55.39 50.34 -0.60
C GLU A 330 -54.22 51.29 -0.34
N ARG A 331 -53.02 50.76 -0.05
CA ARG A 331 -51.81 51.58 0.11
C ARG A 331 -51.41 52.27 -1.19
N ARG A 332 -51.35 51.56 -2.31
CA ARG A 332 -51.13 52.15 -3.65
C ARG A 332 -52.19 53.21 -3.99
N ARG A 333 -53.44 52.96 -3.62
CA ARG A 333 -54.56 53.92 -3.79
C ARG A 333 -54.39 55.17 -2.92
N LEU A 334 -53.90 55.03 -1.69
CA LEU A 334 -53.60 56.15 -0.79
C LEU A 334 -52.37 56.93 -1.27
N GLU A 335 -51.32 56.27 -1.75
CA GLU A 335 -50.14 56.88 -2.39
C GLU A 335 -50.56 57.73 -3.60
N LEU A 336 -51.41 57.19 -4.48
CA LEU A 336 -52.03 57.94 -5.61
C LEU A 336 -52.96 59.08 -5.18
N VAL A 337 -53.42 59.12 -3.92
CA VAL A 337 -54.19 60.26 -3.37
C VAL A 337 -53.25 61.30 -2.76
N VAL A 338 -52.15 60.88 -2.11
CA VAL A 338 -51.09 61.78 -1.62
C VAL A 338 -50.44 62.52 -2.79
N GLU A 339 -50.01 61.81 -3.84
CA GLU A 339 -49.43 62.41 -5.06
C GLU A 339 -50.37 63.46 -5.69
N ARG A 340 -51.68 63.18 -5.73
CA ARG A 340 -52.70 64.13 -6.21
C ARG A 340 -52.87 65.36 -5.31
N LEU A 341 -52.71 65.20 -3.99
CA LEU A 341 -52.78 66.30 -3.02
C LEU A 341 -51.50 67.14 -3.05
N GLU A 342 -50.34 66.53 -3.27
CA GLU A 342 -49.06 67.21 -3.48
C GLU A 342 -49.10 68.05 -4.76
N LEU A 343 -49.47 67.46 -5.90
CA LEU A 343 -49.68 68.17 -7.17
C LEU A 343 -50.75 69.28 -7.06
N ALA A 344 -51.76 69.13 -6.19
CA ALA A 344 -52.74 70.18 -5.94
C ALA A 344 -52.19 71.31 -5.06
N ASN A 345 -51.36 71.00 -4.06
CA ASN A 345 -50.71 71.98 -3.20
C ASN A 345 -49.62 72.77 -3.94
N GLU A 346 -48.89 72.13 -4.86
CA GLU A 346 -47.96 72.78 -5.78
C GLU A 346 -48.66 73.79 -6.68
N ARG A 347 -49.78 73.39 -7.33
CA ARG A 347 -50.61 74.32 -8.12
C ARG A 347 -51.13 75.48 -7.29
N ALA A 348 -51.66 75.21 -6.10
CA ALA A 348 -52.08 76.24 -5.17
C ALA A 348 -50.91 77.15 -4.71
N HIS A 349 -49.66 76.68 -4.78
CA HIS A 349 -48.46 77.49 -4.52
C HIS A 349 -48.09 78.39 -5.72
N VAL A 350 -48.24 77.89 -6.95
CA VAL A 350 -48.07 78.68 -8.19
C VAL A 350 -49.14 79.80 -8.26
N GLU A 351 -50.41 79.47 -8.06
CA GLU A 351 -51.52 80.44 -8.03
C GLU A 351 -51.29 81.54 -6.96
N ARG A 352 -50.75 81.17 -5.79
CA ARG A 352 -50.35 82.12 -4.72
C ARG A 352 -49.11 82.96 -5.04
N SER A 353 -48.32 82.58 -6.04
CA SER A 353 -47.20 83.39 -6.55
C SER A 353 -47.66 84.36 -7.64
N GLU A 354 -48.55 83.93 -8.53
CA GLU A 354 -49.12 84.75 -9.61
C GLU A 354 -50.06 85.83 -9.05
N SER A 355 -50.93 85.48 -8.10
CA SER A 355 -51.83 86.43 -7.42
C SER A 355 -51.11 87.50 -6.58
N ARG A 356 -49.79 87.38 -6.38
CA ARG A 356 -48.95 88.43 -5.77
C ARG A 356 -48.38 89.44 -6.78
N ALA A 357 -48.46 89.18 -8.08
CA ALA A 357 -48.03 90.11 -9.12
C ALA A 357 -49.11 91.16 -9.41
N GLU A 358 -50.36 90.76 -9.66
CA GLU A 358 -51.48 91.66 -9.97
C GLU A 358 -51.79 92.68 -8.84
N MET A 359 -51.48 92.32 -7.59
CA MET A 359 -51.69 93.16 -6.40
C MET A 359 -50.77 94.40 -6.31
N LEU A 360 -49.87 94.62 -7.28
CA LEU A 360 -49.07 95.85 -7.38
C LEU A 360 -49.69 96.87 -8.35
N ASP A 361 -50.25 96.42 -9.48
CA ASP A 361 -50.83 97.31 -10.49
C ASP A 361 -52.12 98.03 -10.00
N GLU A 362 -52.90 97.41 -9.10
CA GLU A 362 -54.12 98.02 -8.55
C GLU A 362 -53.89 99.23 -7.62
N ARG A 363 -52.63 99.57 -7.27
CA ARG A 363 -52.34 100.69 -6.35
C ARG A 363 -52.30 102.06 -7.02
N GLU A 364 -51.84 102.14 -8.27
CA GLU A 364 -51.68 103.41 -8.99
C GLU A 364 -53.04 104.07 -9.33
N GLY A 365 -54.13 103.30 -9.32
CA GLY A 365 -55.48 103.77 -9.70
C GLY A 365 -56.27 104.54 -8.65
N ARG A 366 -55.78 104.71 -7.41
CA ARG A 366 -56.57 105.35 -6.31
C ARG A 366 -56.23 106.81 -6.03
N GLU A 367 -55.04 107.27 -6.42
CA GLU A 367 -54.53 108.61 -6.10
C GLU A 367 -55.29 109.73 -6.86
N ALA A 368 -55.81 109.42 -8.05
CA ALA A 368 -56.42 110.40 -8.96
C ALA A 368 -57.88 110.83 -8.64
N LEU A 369 -58.43 110.49 -7.46
CA LEU A 369 -59.86 110.71 -7.14
C LEU A 369 -60.12 111.61 -5.93
N GLU A 370 -59.14 111.92 -5.09
CA GLU A 370 -59.35 112.76 -3.89
C GLU A 370 -59.37 114.27 -4.22
N ASP A 371 -58.62 114.71 -5.25
CA ASP A 371 -58.49 116.12 -5.66
C ASP A 371 -59.79 116.79 -6.17
N ALA A 372 -60.81 116.01 -6.53
CA ALA A 372 -61.84 116.51 -7.45
C ALA A 372 -62.83 117.51 -6.83
N ASN A 373 -63.50 117.20 -5.70
CA ASN A 373 -64.71 117.95 -5.32
C ASN A 373 -65.10 118.12 -3.84
N ASN A 374 -64.13 118.26 -2.93
CA ASN A 374 -64.35 119.11 -1.73
C ASN A 374 -64.14 120.62 -2.01
N ASN A 375 -64.00 120.96 -3.30
CA ASN A 375 -64.29 122.26 -3.89
C ASN A 375 -65.46 123.02 -3.21
N LEU A 376 -65.34 124.35 -3.15
CA LEU A 376 -66.46 125.32 -3.12
C LEU A 376 -67.39 125.35 -1.87
N ARG A 377 -67.05 124.69 -0.74
CA ARG A 377 -67.85 124.76 0.50
C ARG A 377 -67.24 125.44 1.72
N ASP A 378 -65.93 125.45 1.89
CA ASP A 378 -65.20 126.37 2.78
C ASP A 378 -64.48 127.45 1.94
N ARG A 379 -65.13 128.10 0.99
CA ARG A 379 -65.87 129.35 1.28
C ARG A 379 -65.13 130.33 2.20
N LEU A 380 -63.96 130.77 1.73
CA LEU A 380 -63.80 132.13 1.18
C LEU A 380 -63.92 133.32 2.18
N ALA A 381 -64.05 133.08 3.49
CA ALA A 381 -64.23 134.16 4.48
C ALA A 381 -63.69 133.85 5.88
N ALA A 382 -64.07 132.72 6.50
CA ALA A 382 -63.48 132.32 7.79
C ALA A 382 -61.98 132.01 7.67
N GLN A 383 -61.56 131.65 6.46
CA GLN A 383 -60.20 131.52 5.93
C GLN A 383 -59.49 132.89 5.75
N GLU A 384 -59.60 133.75 6.77
CA GLU A 384 -58.65 134.82 7.09
C GLU A 384 -58.23 134.67 8.56
N ILE A 385 -59.20 134.55 9.48
CA ILE A 385 -58.95 134.21 10.89
C ILE A 385 -58.29 132.84 11.01
N LYS A 386 -58.77 131.84 10.24
CA LYS A 386 -58.16 130.51 10.22
C LYS A 386 -56.70 130.56 9.73
N ASN A 387 -56.39 131.42 8.75
CA ASN A 387 -55.05 131.50 8.15
C ASN A 387 -53.98 131.85 9.19
N GLN A 388 -54.28 132.73 10.16
CA GLN A 388 -53.31 133.04 11.21
C GLN A 388 -53.05 131.84 12.13
N THR A 389 -54.09 131.07 12.48
CA THR A 389 -53.94 129.82 13.25
C THR A 389 -53.44 128.63 12.42
N ASP A 390 -53.42 128.76 11.10
CA ASP A 390 -52.91 127.73 10.20
C ASP A 390 -51.45 127.99 9.84
N ILE A 391 -50.97 129.24 9.79
CA ILE A 391 -49.52 129.55 9.64
C ILE A 391 -48.73 128.88 10.77
N ASP A 392 -49.11 129.14 12.02
CA ASP A 392 -48.44 128.57 13.21
C ASP A 392 -48.44 127.03 13.18
N ARG A 393 -49.45 126.40 12.54
CA ARG A 393 -49.53 124.95 12.31
C ARG A 393 -48.78 124.46 11.08
N TYR A 394 -48.63 125.28 10.05
CA TYR A 394 -47.85 124.92 8.87
C TYR A 394 -46.36 124.95 9.20
N GLU A 395 -45.90 125.81 10.11
CA GLU A 395 -44.53 125.73 10.66
C GLU A 395 -44.33 124.41 11.43
N GLU A 396 -45.23 124.08 12.37
CA GLU A 396 -45.21 122.79 13.12
C GLU A 396 -45.34 121.56 12.19
N HIS A 397 -46.11 121.64 11.09
CA HIS A 397 -46.25 120.56 10.12
C HIS A 397 -45.06 120.48 9.13
N ILE A 398 -44.39 121.59 8.81
CA ILE A 398 -43.16 121.57 8.02
C ILE A 398 -42.03 120.93 8.83
N GLU A 399 -41.87 121.24 10.11
CA GLU A 399 -40.90 120.54 10.98
C GLU A 399 -41.20 119.03 11.05
N ALA A 400 -42.47 118.63 11.10
CA ALA A 400 -42.87 117.23 11.04
C ALA A 400 -42.54 116.56 9.69
N LEU A 401 -42.83 117.23 8.56
CA LEU A 401 -42.54 116.72 7.21
C LEU A 401 -41.04 116.67 6.91
N GLU A 402 -40.24 117.61 7.43
CA GLU A 402 -38.78 117.56 7.35
C GLU A 402 -38.21 116.41 8.20
N SER A 403 -38.81 116.11 9.36
CA SER A 403 -38.49 114.91 10.16
C SER A 403 -38.85 113.62 9.41
N GLU A 404 -40.04 113.52 8.81
CA GLU A 404 -40.43 112.34 8.02
C GLU A 404 -39.54 112.16 6.77
N LEU A 405 -39.15 113.25 6.10
CA LEU A 405 -38.17 113.21 5.00
C LEU A 405 -36.78 112.76 5.47
N ALA A 406 -36.33 113.18 6.65
CA ALA A 406 -35.09 112.72 7.24
C ALA A 406 -35.13 111.22 7.60
N GLU A 407 -36.21 110.75 8.22
CA GLU A 407 -36.42 109.32 8.52
C GLU A 407 -36.49 108.46 7.25
N LEU A 408 -37.17 108.94 6.21
CA LEU A 408 -37.23 108.27 4.90
C LEU A 408 -35.86 108.26 4.20
N SER A 409 -35.10 109.36 4.27
CA SER A 409 -33.73 109.41 3.74
C SER A 409 -32.80 108.42 4.47
N GLU A 410 -32.84 108.40 5.81
CA GLU A 410 -32.09 107.42 6.61
C GLU A 410 -32.57 105.98 6.32
N ARG A 411 -33.85 105.78 6.02
CA ARG A 411 -34.39 104.47 5.62
C ARG A 411 -33.88 104.04 4.24
N CYS A 412 -33.82 104.94 3.25
CA CYS A 412 -33.20 104.67 1.96
C CYS A 412 -31.70 104.35 2.11
N GLU A 413 -30.94 105.17 2.84
CA GLU A 413 -29.53 104.88 3.14
C GLU A 413 -29.33 103.52 3.81
N ARG A 414 -30.22 103.12 4.73
CA ARG A 414 -30.18 101.78 5.36
C ARG A 414 -30.46 100.67 4.35
N VAL A 415 -31.45 100.84 3.46
CA VAL A 415 -31.75 99.89 2.39
C VAL A 415 -30.57 99.76 1.44
N ASP A 416 -29.98 100.87 0.98
CA ASP A 416 -28.83 100.86 0.06
C ASP A 416 -27.60 100.22 0.71
N LYS A 417 -27.32 100.50 2.00
CA LYS A 417 -26.27 99.79 2.76
C LYS A 417 -26.55 98.28 2.85
N THR A 418 -27.79 97.85 3.05
CA THR A 418 -28.13 96.41 3.03
C THR A 418 -28.06 95.78 1.65
N ASN A 419 -28.34 96.53 0.58
CA ASN A 419 -28.20 96.05 -0.79
C ASN A 419 -26.71 95.96 -1.18
N MET A 420 -25.88 96.91 -0.77
CA MET A 420 -24.44 96.90 -1.01
C MET A 420 -23.77 95.71 -0.30
N MET A 421 -24.09 95.49 0.99
CA MET A 421 -23.63 94.29 1.71
C MET A 421 -24.08 93.00 1.03
N ARG A 422 -25.33 92.92 0.52
CA ARG A 422 -25.79 91.75 -0.25
C ARG A 422 -25.05 91.56 -1.58
N THR A 423 -24.68 92.63 -2.27
CA THR A 423 -23.85 92.49 -3.49
C THR A 423 -22.41 92.08 -3.16
N GLU A 424 -21.88 92.47 -2.01
CA GLU A 424 -20.58 91.99 -1.51
C GLU A 424 -20.67 90.52 -1.08
N GLU A 425 -21.71 90.11 -0.35
CA GLU A 425 -22.01 88.70 -0.01
C GLU A 425 -22.16 87.82 -1.26
N LEU A 426 -22.87 88.29 -2.28
CA LEU A 426 -23.02 87.57 -3.56
C LEU A 426 -21.71 87.49 -4.34
N ALA A 427 -20.88 88.53 -4.33
CA ALA A 427 -19.57 88.50 -4.97
C ALA A 427 -18.59 87.54 -4.24
N VAL A 428 -18.65 87.47 -2.91
CA VAL A 428 -17.90 86.47 -2.13
C VAL A 428 -18.39 85.06 -2.47
N ALA A 429 -19.70 84.81 -2.48
CA ALA A 429 -20.26 83.52 -2.85
C ALA A 429 -19.95 83.11 -4.30
N GLN A 430 -19.80 84.07 -5.22
CA GLN A 430 -19.34 83.82 -6.59
C GLN A 430 -17.86 83.41 -6.63
N ASN A 431 -16.98 84.12 -5.91
CA ASN A 431 -15.57 83.73 -5.78
C ASN A 431 -15.44 82.33 -5.15
N GLU A 432 -16.23 82.00 -4.11
CA GLU A 432 -16.26 80.66 -3.50
C GLU A 432 -16.71 79.57 -4.50
N ILE A 433 -17.67 79.87 -5.38
CA ILE A 433 -18.10 78.95 -6.45
C ILE A 433 -16.99 78.77 -7.50
N ASP A 434 -16.32 79.85 -7.90
CA ASP A 434 -15.24 79.80 -8.89
C ASP A 434 -14.02 79.03 -8.33
N GLU A 435 -13.61 79.29 -7.08
CA GLU A 435 -12.56 78.53 -6.36
C GLU A 435 -12.91 77.04 -6.24
N LEU A 436 -14.17 76.71 -5.91
CA LEU A 436 -14.64 75.31 -5.87
C LEU A 436 -14.66 74.67 -7.27
N SER A 437 -14.92 75.44 -8.33
CA SER A 437 -14.89 74.96 -9.71
C SER A 437 -13.45 74.67 -10.18
N GLU A 438 -12.48 75.52 -9.81
CA GLU A 438 -11.06 75.32 -10.10
C GLU A 438 -10.51 74.13 -9.30
N ALA A 439 -10.88 73.99 -8.02
CA ALA A 439 -10.55 72.83 -7.21
C ALA A 439 -11.11 71.52 -7.79
N LEU A 440 -12.35 71.54 -8.31
CA LEU A 440 -12.96 70.40 -8.99
C LEU A 440 -12.23 70.06 -10.30
N ALA A 441 -11.89 71.06 -11.12
CA ALA A 441 -11.15 70.88 -12.37
C ALA A 441 -9.74 70.31 -12.12
N ASN A 442 -9.03 70.82 -11.11
CA ASN A 442 -7.72 70.30 -10.69
C ASN A 442 -7.82 68.84 -10.21
N SER A 443 -8.85 68.50 -9.42
CA SER A 443 -9.06 67.12 -8.98
C SER A 443 -9.48 66.19 -10.13
N GLN A 444 -10.19 66.69 -11.14
CA GLN A 444 -10.48 65.94 -12.37
C GLN A 444 -9.20 65.66 -13.17
N ALA A 445 -8.32 66.65 -13.34
CA ALA A 445 -7.03 66.48 -13.99
C ALA A 445 -6.12 65.48 -13.24
N GLU A 446 -6.04 65.56 -11.91
CA GLU A 446 -5.32 64.59 -11.07
C GLU A 446 -5.88 63.17 -11.24
N ASN A 447 -7.21 63.02 -11.31
CA ASN A 447 -7.85 61.73 -11.59
C ASN A 447 -7.58 61.20 -13.00
N GLU A 448 -7.39 62.07 -13.99
CA GLU A 448 -7.02 61.68 -15.35
C GLU A 448 -5.54 61.29 -15.46
N GLU A 449 -4.65 62.02 -14.81
CA GLU A 449 -3.22 61.67 -14.70
C GLU A 449 -3.03 60.35 -13.94
N LEU A 450 -3.72 60.15 -12.81
CA LEU A 450 -3.72 58.88 -12.08
C LEU A 450 -4.29 57.73 -12.93
N ARG A 451 -5.31 57.96 -13.76
CA ARG A 451 -5.81 56.93 -14.70
C ARG A 451 -4.80 56.60 -15.79
N ALA A 452 -4.12 57.60 -16.36
CA ALA A 452 -3.06 57.38 -17.34
C ALA A 452 -1.87 56.63 -16.73
N GLN A 453 -1.46 56.98 -15.51
CA GLN A 453 -0.44 56.25 -14.77
C GLN A 453 -0.84 54.79 -14.54
N ASN A 454 -2.04 54.54 -14.00
CA ASN A 454 -2.56 53.19 -13.81
C ASN A 454 -2.66 52.41 -15.14
N GLN A 455 -3.02 53.04 -16.26
CA GLN A 455 -3.02 52.39 -17.56
C GLN A 455 -1.61 52.00 -18.01
N SER A 456 -0.62 52.87 -17.86
CA SER A 456 0.78 52.58 -18.20
C SER A 456 1.41 51.51 -17.30
N GLU A 457 1.06 51.48 -16.01
CA GLU A 457 1.52 50.45 -15.08
C GLU A 457 0.87 49.09 -15.37
N ASN A 458 -0.44 49.05 -15.68
CA ASN A 458 -1.10 47.83 -16.15
C ASN A 458 -0.52 47.34 -17.49
N GLN A 459 -0.18 48.23 -18.43
CA GLN A 459 0.49 47.85 -19.67
C GLN A 459 1.86 47.21 -19.39
N ARG A 460 2.68 47.82 -18.52
CA ARG A 460 3.98 47.24 -18.14
C ARG A 460 3.84 45.88 -17.44
N LEU A 461 2.81 45.72 -16.59
CA LEU A 461 2.51 44.45 -15.93
C LEU A 461 2.03 43.37 -16.90
N VAL A 462 1.32 43.74 -17.98
CA VAL A 462 0.97 42.82 -19.07
C VAL A 462 2.20 42.44 -19.88
N GLU A 463 3.08 43.38 -20.23
CA GLU A 463 4.35 43.10 -20.92
C GLU A 463 5.26 42.17 -20.09
N GLU A 464 5.37 42.40 -18.77
CA GLU A 464 6.07 41.51 -17.84
C GLU A 464 5.43 40.12 -17.74
N GLN A 465 4.10 40.02 -17.76
CA GLN A 465 3.39 38.73 -17.80
C GLN A 465 3.61 37.99 -19.12
N GLU A 466 3.54 38.67 -20.26
CA GLU A 466 3.84 38.09 -21.57
C GLU A 466 5.30 37.62 -21.69
N GLU A 467 6.23 38.29 -21.01
CA GLU A 467 7.63 37.84 -20.91
C GLU A 467 7.78 36.59 -20.06
N ILE A 468 7.16 36.56 -18.88
CA ILE A 468 7.13 35.38 -18.00
C ILE A 468 6.47 34.18 -18.70
N ILE A 469 5.40 34.40 -19.47
CA ILE A 469 4.76 33.34 -20.27
C ILE A 469 5.72 32.83 -21.36
N ARG A 470 6.41 33.72 -22.09
CA ARG A 470 7.44 33.32 -23.08
C ARG A 470 8.59 32.52 -22.46
N GLU A 471 9.04 32.89 -21.25
CA GLU A 471 10.04 32.09 -20.51
C GLU A 471 9.49 30.73 -20.05
N LEU A 472 8.23 30.68 -19.60
CA LEU A 472 7.56 29.45 -19.18
C LEU A 472 7.37 28.47 -20.36
N ASP A 473 6.97 28.97 -21.53
CA ASP A 473 6.83 28.18 -22.76
C ASP A 473 8.19 27.64 -23.21
N ALA A 474 9.24 28.45 -23.18
CA ALA A 474 10.60 28.02 -23.49
C ALA A 474 11.12 26.96 -22.50
N LYS A 475 10.83 27.12 -21.19
CA LYS A 475 11.16 26.12 -20.16
C LYS A 475 10.34 24.85 -20.28
N THR A 476 9.11 24.93 -20.77
CA THR A 476 8.29 23.75 -21.08
C THR A 476 8.89 22.99 -22.27
N GLN A 477 9.34 23.68 -23.32
CA GLN A 477 10.04 23.05 -24.44
C GLN A 477 11.40 22.46 -24.05
N ASP A 478 12.14 23.06 -23.10
CA ASP A 478 13.35 22.44 -22.52
C ASP A 478 13.00 21.14 -21.78
N VAL A 479 11.91 21.12 -21.00
CA VAL A 479 11.43 19.93 -20.29
C VAL A 479 10.98 18.85 -21.28
N ASP A 480 10.20 19.19 -22.30
CA ASP A 480 9.79 18.24 -23.36
C ASP A 480 10.99 17.59 -24.04
N GLN A 481 12.05 18.36 -24.33
CA GLN A 481 13.29 17.83 -24.89
C GLN A 481 13.99 16.87 -23.92
N LEU A 482 14.12 17.23 -22.66
CA LEU A 482 14.72 16.38 -21.62
C LEU A 482 13.90 15.11 -21.36
N GLU A 483 12.57 15.17 -21.40
CA GLU A 483 11.70 14.00 -21.30
C GLU A 483 11.85 13.08 -22.52
N ASN A 484 12.03 13.62 -23.72
CA ASN A 484 12.31 12.82 -24.92
C ASN A 484 13.70 12.15 -24.86
N GLU A 485 14.75 12.86 -24.40
CA GLU A 485 16.07 12.26 -24.18
C GLU A 485 16.04 11.18 -23.09
N LEU A 486 15.33 11.43 -21.98
CA LEU A 486 15.17 10.49 -20.88
C LEU A 486 14.32 9.27 -21.31
N ALA A 487 13.31 9.45 -22.17
CA ALA A 487 12.55 8.36 -22.78
C ALA A 487 13.37 7.56 -23.80
N PHE A 488 14.33 8.17 -24.52
CA PHE A 488 15.29 7.46 -25.36
C PHE A 488 16.28 6.65 -24.51
N SER A 489 16.85 7.27 -23.48
CA SER A 489 17.74 6.63 -22.51
C SER A 489 17.07 5.43 -21.82
N ASN A 490 15.82 5.60 -21.36
CA ASN A 490 15.04 4.52 -20.75
C ASN A 490 14.77 3.36 -21.73
N LYS A 491 14.56 3.61 -23.02
CA LYS A 491 14.42 2.54 -24.04
C LYS A 491 15.73 1.77 -24.24
N GLU A 492 16.88 2.43 -24.21
CA GLU A 492 18.17 1.75 -24.29
C GLU A 492 18.50 1.00 -22.99
N VAL A 493 18.13 1.52 -21.82
CA VAL A 493 18.20 0.80 -20.54
C VAL A 493 17.26 -0.40 -20.52
N GLU A 494 16.04 -0.29 -21.07
CA GLU A 494 15.11 -1.40 -21.22
C GLU A 494 15.68 -2.46 -22.18
N ARG A 495 16.26 -2.05 -23.32
CA ARG A 495 16.92 -2.93 -24.28
C ARG A 495 18.11 -3.66 -23.65
N LEU A 496 18.96 -2.95 -22.91
CA LEU A 496 20.07 -3.55 -22.16
C LEU A 496 19.59 -4.41 -20.98
N GLY A 497 18.42 -4.12 -20.40
CA GLY A 497 17.76 -4.96 -19.41
C GLY A 497 17.25 -6.27 -20.01
N GLN A 498 16.66 -6.22 -21.21
CA GLN A 498 16.28 -7.40 -21.99
C GLN A 498 17.50 -8.23 -22.42
N ASP A 499 18.57 -7.58 -22.93
CA ASP A 499 19.84 -8.25 -23.23
C ASP A 499 20.39 -8.98 -21.99
N ASN A 500 20.49 -8.29 -20.84
CA ASN A 500 20.93 -8.91 -19.57
C ASN A 500 20.01 -10.05 -19.14
N PHE A 501 18.69 -9.89 -19.22
CA PHE A 501 17.75 -10.97 -18.88
C PHE A 501 17.93 -12.20 -19.77
N THR A 502 18.17 -12.04 -21.08
CA THR A 502 18.48 -13.19 -21.96
C THR A 502 19.83 -13.84 -21.64
N LEU A 503 20.83 -13.05 -21.23
CA LEU A 503 22.13 -13.57 -20.76
C LEU A 503 22.02 -14.25 -19.39
N GLU A 504 21.13 -13.80 -18.51
CA GLU A 504 20.82 -14.46 -17.24
C GLU A 504 20.04 -15.75 -17.46
N GLU A 505 19.05 -15.77 -18.37
CA GLU A 505 18.38 -17.00 -18.82
C GLU A 505 19.38 -18.00 -19.42
N ASP A 506 20.33 -17.56 -20.26
CA ASP A 506 21.33 -18.44 -20.86
C ASP A 506 22.39 -18.90 -19.84
N LEU A 507 22.76 -18.06 -18.88
CA LEU A 507 23.58 -18.48 -17.73
C LEU A 507 22.84 -19.49 -16.85
N ASP A 508 21.54 -19.34 -16.61
CA ASP A 508 20.74 -20.28 -15.85
C ASP A 508 20.39 -21.56 -16.63
N ARG A 509 20.29 -21.49 -17.96
CA ARG A 509 20.28 -22.68 -18.84
C ARG A 509 21.59 -23.43 -18.73
N LEU A 510 22.73 -22.74 -18.86
CA LEU A 510 24.07 -23.33 -18.72
C LEU A 510 24.33 -23.86 -17.30
N ARG A 511 23.83 -23.20 -16.24
CA ARG A 511 23.84 -23.72 -14.87
C ARG A 511 22.96 -24.96 -14.75
N GLN A 512 21.74 -24.95 -15.27
CA GLN A 512 20.87 -26.14 -15.26
C GLN A 512 21.46 -27.28 -16.07
N GLU A 513 22.15 -27.02 -17.18
CA GLU A 513 22.87 -28.04 -17.96
C GLU A 513 24.10 -28.55 -17.21
N ALA A 514 24.90 -27.68 -16.59
CA ALA A 514 26.01 -28.07 -15.73
C ALA A 514 25.53 -28.88 -14.50
N GLU A 515 24.40 -28.49 -13.90
CA GLU A 515 23.77 -29.25 -12.81
C GLU A 515 23.11 -30.55 -13.31
N ARG A 516 22.58 -30.63 -14.53
CA ARG A 516 22.08 -31.89 -15.12
C ARG A 516 23.26 -32.82 -15.37
N MET A 517 24.31 -32.36 -16.04
CA MET A 517 25.55 -33.11 -16.21
C MET A 517 26.19 -33.50 -14.88
N ALA A 518 26.12 -32.66 -13.84
CA ALA A 518 26.57 -33.00 -12.50
C ALA A 518 25.64 -34.01 -11.80
N ARG A 519 24.32 -33.90 -11.95
CA ARG A 519 23.33 -34.88 -11.44
C ARG A 519 23.43 -36.22 -12.17
N ASP A 520 23.73 -36.21 -13.46
CA ASP A 520 23.90 -37.39 -14.30
C ASP A 520 25.25 -38.06 -14.00
N HIS A 521 26.32 -37.29 -13.82
CA HIS A 521 27.61 -37.79 -13.31
C HIS A 521 27.49 -38.29 -11.87
N ASP A 522 26.72 -37.63 -11.00
CA ASP A 522 26.40 -38.11 -9.66
C ASP A 522 25.50 -39.35 -9.70
N ALA A 523 24.57 -39.45 -10.65
CA ALA A 523 23.71 -40.62 -10.83
C ALA A 523 24.49 -41.80 -11.42
N GLU A 524 25.45 -41.56 -12.31
CA GLU A 524 26.38 -42.57 -12.82
C GLU A 524 27.38 -42.97 -11.73
N THR A 525 27.93 -42.02 -10.96
CA THR A 525 28.79 -42.30 -9.79
C THR A 525 28.03 -43.05 -8.70
N ARG A 526 26.76 -42.69 -8.45
CA ARG A 526 25.85 -43.42 -7.56
C ARG A 526 25.38 -44.73 -8.18
N SER A 527 25.33 -44.88 -9.49
CA SER A 527 25.02 -46.16 -10.16
C SER A 527 26.21 -47.11 -10.05
N ILE A 528 27.43 -46.63 -10.25
CA ILE A 528 28.69 -47.36 -10.03
C ILE A 528 28.87 -47.66 -8.54
N LEU A 529 28.55 -46.72 -7.64
CA LEU A 529 28.58 -46.96 -6.20
C LEU A 529 27.47 -47.92 -5.76
N ASN A 530 26.25 -47.79 -6.28
CA ASN A 530 25.14 -48.72 -6.01
C ASN A 530 25.38 -50.08 -6.66
N GLN A 531 26.12 -50.18 -7.78
CA GLN A 531 26.52 -51.45 -8.37
C GLN A 531 27.65 -52.08 -7.55
N SER A 532 28.66 -51.30 -7.13
CA SER A 532 29.71 -51.75 -6.20
C SER A 532 29.15 -52.12 -4.83
N GLN A 533 28.13 -51.39 -4.35
CA GLN A 533 27.35 -51.74 -3.17
C GLN A 533 26.48 -52.96 -3.44
N MET A 534 25.78 -53.09 -4.57
CA MET A 534 25.04 -54.31 -4.93
C MET A 534 25.95 -55.52 -5.18
N GLU A 535 27.22 -55.34 -5.55
CA GLU A 535 28.21 -56.41 -5.67
C GLU A 535 28.80 -56.77 -4.30
N SER A 536 29.04 -55.77 -3.46
CA SER A 536 29.42 -55.92 -2.04
C SER A 536 28.28 -56.50 -1.20
N GLU A 537 27.03 -56.18 -1.54
CA GLU A 537 25.78 -56.63 -0.93
C GLU A 537 25.29 -57.92 -1.57
N MET A 538 25.59 -58.23 -2.83
CA MET A 538 25.41 -59.60 -3.31
C MET A 538 26.50 -60.50 -2.71
N SER A 539 27.72 -59.99 -2.48
CA SER A 539 28.75 -60.69 -1.71
C SER A 539 28.37 -60.82 -0.24
N SER A 540 27.76 -59.79 0.37
CA SER A 540 27.28 -59.83 1.75
C SER A 540 26.06 -60.71 1.86
N VAL A 541 25.03 -60.57 1.01
CA VAL A 541 23.81 -61.41 0.96
C VAL A 541 24.10 -62.82 0.46
N LEU A 542 25.19 -63.12 -0.25
CA LEU A 542 25.65 -64.50 -0.45
C LEU A 542 26.35 -65.04 0.81
N LYS A 543 27.09 -64.21 1.56
CA LYS A 543 27.63 -64.59 2.88
C LYS A 543 26.54 -64.68 3.96
N THR A 544 25.51 -63.83 3.92
CA THR A 544 24.36 -63.90 4.81
C THR A 544 23.50 -65.04 4.35
N LYS A 545 23.07 -65.21 3.08
CA LYS A 545 22.40 -66.46 2.63
C LYS A 545 23.20 -67.72 2.96
N LEU A 546 24.53 -67.69 3.07
CA LEU A 546 25.32 -68.81 3.59
C LEU A 546 25.29 -68.92 5.13
N SER A 547 25.26 -67.81 5.89
CA SER A 547 25.01 -67.83 7.35
C SER A 547 23.55 -68.02 7.73
N ASP A 548 22.62 -67.76 6.80
CA ASP A 548 21.19 -67.63 6.95
C ASP A 548 20.54 -68.93 6.51
N THR A 549 20.97 -69.58 5.43
CA THR A 549 20.67 -71.02 5.26
C THR A 549 21.27 -71.87 6.38
N LYS A 550 22.42 -71.47 6.95
CA LYS A 550 23.00 -72.11 8.14
C LYS A 550 22.24 -71.77 9.43
N ARG A 551 21.73 -70.55 9.57
CA ARG A 551 20.88 -70.09 10.68
C ARG A 551 19.44 -70.56 10.51
N GLU A 552 18.96 -70.86 9.32
CA GLU A 552 17.67 -71.49 9.00
C GLU A 552 17.77 -72.99 9.20
N LEU A 553 18.90 -73.62 8.91
CA LEU A 553 19.15 -75.01 9.34
C LEU A 553 19.14 -75.10 10.87
N LEU A 554 19.81 -74.17 11.56
CA LEU A 554 19.76 -74.07 13.02
C LEU A 554 18.40 -73.61 13.55
N ALA A 555 17.69 -72.70 12.87
CA ALA A 555 16.40 -72.17 13.32
C ALA A 555 15.21 -73.02 12.86
N THR A 556 15.37 -73.97 11.95
CA THR A 556 14.41 -75.07 11.73
C THR A 556 14.65 -76.18 12.73
N GLN A 557 15.91 -76.48 13.09
CA GLN A 557 16.23 -77.32 14.25
C GLN A 557 15.61 -76.71 15.53
N ASP A 558 15.84 -75.43 15.79
CA ASP A 558 15.27 -74.72 16.94
C ASP A 558 13.76 -74.53 16.81
N ALA A 559 13.20 -74.20 15.62
CA ALA A 559 11.74 -74.09 15.45
C ALA A 559 11.01 -75.43 15.58
N LEU A 560 11.64 -76.57 15.31
CA LEU A 560 11.09 -77.89 15.64
C LEU A 560 11.03 -78.06 17.16
N ASN A 561 12.11 -77.76 17.89
CA ASN A 561 12.12 -77.76 19.35
C ASN A 561 11.07 -76.78 19.92
N ASP A 562 10.98 -75.58 19.35
CA ASP A 562 10.04 -74.53 19.72
C ASP A 562 8.60 -74.90 19.37
N LEU A 563 8.35 -75.68 18.31
CA LEU A 563 7.03 -76.23 17.97
C LEU A 563 6.62 -77.32 18.98
N GLU A 564 7.53 -78.18 19.42
CA GLU A 564 7.24 -79.12 20.52
C GLU A 564 6.91 -78.40 21.84
N VAL A 565 7.57 -77.28 22.13
CA VAL A 565 7.29 -76.44 23.30
C VAL A 565 5.99 -75.65 23.13
N LYS A 566 5.75 -75.04 21.97
CA LYS A 566 4.52 -74.29 21.67
C LYS A 566 3.30 -75.19 21.60
N TYR A 567 3.42 -76.43 21.13
CA TYR A 567 2.34 -77.41 21.16
C TYR A 567 1.90 -77.74 22.59
N LYS A 568 2.85 -77.91 23.52
CA LYS A 568 2.57 -78.08 24.96
C LYS A 568 1.92 -76.81 25.54
N ASN A 569 2.52 -75.64 25.32
CA ASN A 569 2.01 -74.37 25.85
C ASN A 569 0.62 -73.99 25.29
N LEU A 570 0.29 -74.40 24.06
CA LEU A 570 -1.05 -74.22 23.48
C LEU A 570 -2.07 -75.17 24.10
N LEU A 571 -1.70 -76.43 24.35
CA LEU A 571 -2.55 -77.39 25.07
C LEU A 571 -2.86 -76.89 26.49
N ASP A 572 -1.83 -76.46 27.23
CA ASP A 572 -1.98 -75.87 28.56
C ASP A 572 -2.89 -74.63 28.52
N ARG A 573 -2.73 -73.76 27.51
CA ARG A 573 -3.52 -72.53 27.36
C ARG A 573 -4.96 -72.78 26.88
N GLU A 574 -5.21 -73.86 26.15
CA GLU A 574 -6.57 -74.29 25.80
C GLU A 574 -7.35 -74.66 27.06
N ASP A 575 -6.73 -75.43 27.97
CA ASP A 575 -7.33 -75.79 29.26
C ASP A 575 -7.44 -74.60 30.22
N ASP A 576 -6.51 -73.65 30.16
CA ASP A 576 -6.55 -72.38 30.89
C ASP A 576 -7.70 -71.47 30.40
N LEU A 577 -8.03 -71.50 29.11
CA LEU A 577 -9.20 -70.82 28.53
C LEU A 577 -10.51 -71.54 28.87
N LYS A 578 -10.53 -72.89 28.88
CA LYS A 578 -11.67 -73.70 29.39
C LYS A 578 -11.95 -73.49 30.88
N ARG A 579 -11.01 -72.93 31.65
CA ARG A 579 -11.26 -72.47 33.04
C ARG A 579 -11.92 -71.10 33.02
N ARG A 580 -11.25 -70.09 32.46
CA ARG A 580 -11.77 -68.70 32.38
C ARG A 580 -13.16 -68.59 31.73
N ALA A 581 -13.48 -69.44 30.77
CA ALA A 581 -14.81 -69.49 30.13
C ALA A 581 -15.92 -69.99 31.07
N ARG A 582 -15.62 -70.84 32.07
CA ARG A 582 -16.57 -71.22 33.13
C ARG A 582 -16.70 -70.11 34.16
N ASP A 583 -15.56 -69.60 34.64
CA ASP A 583 -15.50 -68.51 35.62
C ASP A 583 -16.32 -67.28 35.14
N ALA A 584 -16.27 -66.96 33.85
CA ALA A 584 -17.03 -65.87 33.24
C ALA A 584 -18.54 -66.15 33.11
N VAL A 585 -18.97 -67.41 32.94
CA VAL A 585 -20.39 -67.79 32.94
C VAL A 585 -20.97 -67.70 34.36
N GLU A 586 -20.26 -68.24 35.35
CA GLU A 586 -20.66 -68.15 36.77
C GLU A 586 -20.77 -66.69 37.24
N ALA A 587 -19.83 -65.83 36.81
CA ALA A 587 -19.91 -64.39 37.04
C ALA A 587 -21.16 -63.76 36.41
N ARG A 588 -21.44 -64.04 35.13
CA ARG A 588 -22.60 -63.48 34.41
C ARG A 588 -23.94 -63.90 35.03
N ASP A 589 -24.06 -65.15 35.44
CA ASP A 589 -25.29 -65.66 36.05
C ASP A 589 -25.49 -65.06 37.47
N SER A 590 -24.41 -64.76 38.18
CA SER A 590 -24.47 -63.99 39.44
C SER A 590 -24.92 -62.53 39.25
N GLU A 591 -24.44 -61.86 38.19
CA GLU A 591 -24.89 -60.50 37.82
C GLU A 591 -26.36 -60.50 37.40
N HIS A 592 -26.80 -61.54 36.68
CA HIS A 592 -28.20 -61.67 36.26
C HIS A 592 -29.14 -61.89 37.46
N ALA A 593 -28.71 -62.68 38.45
CA ALA A 593 -29.43 -62.84 39.72
C ALA A 593 -29.47 -61.54 40.56
N ALA A 594 -28.42 -60.70 40.49
CA ALA A 594 -28.42 -59.38 41.12
C ALA A 594 -29.41 -58.42 40.43
N ARG A 595 -29.43 -58.35 39.09
CA ARG A 595 -30.44 -57.55 38.36
C ARG A 595 -31.87 -57.94 38.73
N VAL A 596 -32.18 -59.23 38.79
CA VAL A 596 -33.53 -59.73 39.12
C VAL A 596 -33.96 -59.42 40.56
N LYS A 597 -33.03 -59.10 41.48
CA LYS A 597 -33.36 -58.55 42.81
C LYS A 597 -33.68 -57.06 42.74
N ALA A 598 -32.80 -56.26 42.13
CA ALA A 598 -33.02 -54.82 41.94
C ALA A 598 -34.32 -54.54 41.16
N GLU A 599 -34.65 -55.36 40.17
CA GLU A 599 -35.89 -55.25 39.38
C GLU A 599 -37.17 -55.63 40.17
N LYS A 600 -37.04 -56.30 41.32
CA LYS A 600 -38.14 -56.55 42.26
C LYS A 600 -38.24 -55.45 43.32
N GLU A 601 -37.11 -54.95 43.79
CA GLU A 601 -37.03 -53.80 44.70
C GLU A 601 -37.59 -52.53 44.03
N MET A 602 -37.26 -52.29 42.75
CA MET A 602 -37.86 -51.20 41.96
C MET A 602 -39.36 -51.35 41.72
N ARG A 603 -39.88 -52.58 41.61
CA ARG A 603 -41.35 -52.81 41.53
C ARG A 603 -42.03 -52.50 42.85
N ALA A 604 -41.49 -53.00 43.97
CA ALA A 604 -42.03 -52.72 45.30
C ALA A 604 -42.05 -51.21 45.63
N LEU A 605 -41.04 -50.45 45.19
CA LEU A 605 -41.04 -48.98 45.29
C LEU A 605 -42.07 -48.30 44.38
N GLY A 606 -42.36 -48.89 43.20
CA GLY A 606 -43.44 -48.42 42.32
C GLY A 606 -44.83 -48.67 42.89
N ASP A 607 -45.05 -49.85 43.47
CA ASP A 607 -46.31 -50.22 44.13
C ASP A 607 -46.60 -49.28 45.34
N GLN A 608 -45.57 -48.98 46.15
CA GLN A 608 -45.67 -48.00 47.25
C GLN A 608 -45.97 -46.57 46.78
N LEU A 609 -45.48 -46.18 45.59
CA LEU A 609 -45.80 -44.88 44.99
C LEU A 609 -47.27 -44.81 44.56
N LEU A 610 -47.82 -45.91 44.05
CA LEU A 610 -49.23 -46.01 43.67
C LEU A 610 -50.16 -45.92 44.90
N GLU A 611 -49.81 -46.60 46.00
CA GLU A 611 -50.55 -46.50 47.27
C GLU A 611 -50.54 -45.05 47.80
N ALA A 612 -49.38 -44.38 47.81
CA ALA A 612 -49.27 -42.98 48.24
C ALA A 612 -50.06 -42.00 47.35
N GLU A 613 -50.14 -42.26 46.04
CA GLU A 613 -51.02 -41.48 45.15
C GLU A 613 -52.51 -41.68 45.47
N ASP A 614 -52.94 -42.91 45.78
CA ASP A 614 -54.34 -43.22 46.07
C ASP A 614 -54.76 -42.71 47.46
N GLU A 615 -53.86 -42.70 48.45
CA GLU A 615 -54.04 -41.97 49.72
C GLU A 615 -54.22 -40.45 49.47
N MET A 616 -53.40 -39.86 48.60
CA MET A 616 -53.55 -38.46 48.17
C MET A 616 -54.89 -38.19 47.43
N LYS A 617 -55.43 -39.19 46.72
CA LYS A 617 -56.76 -39.13 46.08
C LYS A 617 -57.90 -39.37 47.09
N ALA A 618 -57.64 -40.01 48.23
CA ALA A 618 -58.60 -40.14 49.34
C ALA A 618 -58.72 -38.83 50.12
N LEU A 619 -57.59 -38.27 50.59
CA LEU A 619 -57.55 -36.99 51.32
C LEU A 619 -58.19 -35.83 50.55
N ARG A 620 -58.08 -35.81 49.21
CA ARG A 620 -58.75 -34.83 48.34
C ARG A 620 -60.27 -35.00 48.25
N ARG A 621 -60.80 -36.21 48.46
CA ARG A 621 -62.26 -36.44 48.56
C ARG A 621 -62.79 -35.98 49.90
N ASP A 622 -62.10 -36.35 50.99
CA ASP A 622 -62.47 -35.98 52.36
C ASP A 622 -62.51 -34.46 52.53
N LEU A 623 -61.49 -33.75 52.03
CA LEU A 623 -61.47 -32.28 52.01
C LEU A 623 -62.71 -31.71 51.29
N GLY A 624 -63.00 -32.21 50.08
CA GLY A 624 -64.18 -31.81 49.30
C GLY A 624 -65.52 -32.20 49.93
N GLU A 625 -65.56 -33.08 50.92
CA GLU A 625 -66.76 -33.35 51.73
C GLU A 625 -66.86 -32.40 52.94
N THR A 626 -65.75 -32.03 53.56
CA THR A 626 -65.75 -30.98 54.60
C THR A 626 -66.19 -29.62 54.04
N GLU A 627 -65.73 -29.23 52.84
CA GLU A 627 -66.16 -28.00 52.15
C GLU A 627 -67.68 -27.98 51.89
N ARG A 628 -68.26 -29.11 51.45
CA ARG A 628 -69.71 -29.26 51.27
C ARG A 628 -70.49 -29.19 52.58
N SER A 629 -69.89 -29.61 53.70
CA SER A 629 -70.52 -29.49 55.03
C SER A 629 -70.54 -28.04 55.52
N LEU A 630 -69.44 -27.30 55.35
CA LEU A 630 -69.31 -25.90 55.74
C LEU A 630 -70.26 -25.01 54.92
N ASN A 631 -70.39 -25.24 53.61
CA ASN A 631 -71.31 -24.48 52.77
C ASN A 631 -72.79 -24.64 53.20
N ARG A 632 -73.20 -25.82 53.66
CA ARG A 632 -74.56 -26.03 54.22
C ARG A 632 -74.75 -25.26 55.53
N GLU A 633 -73.76 -25.26 56.41
CA GLU A 633 -73.81 -24.49 57.66
C GLU A 633 -73.83 -22.96 57.41
N ILE A 634 -73.24 -22.51 56.30
CA ILE A 634 -73.35 -21.11 55.82
C ILE A 634 -74.76 -20.83 55.29
N GLU A 635 -75.34 -21.70 54.46
CA GLU A 635 -76.72 -21.54 53.97
C GLU A 635 -77.75 -21.44 55.11
N ASP A 636 -77.67 -22.31 56.12
CA ASP A 636 -78.60 -22.29 57.25
C ASP A 636 -78.42 -21.05 58.13
N LYS A 637 -77.18 -20.55 58.31
CA LYS A 637 -76.94 -19.26 58.97
C LYS A 637 -77.49 -18.09 58.17
N THR A 638 -77.40 -18.11 56.84
CA THR A 638 -77.99 -17.08 55.98
C THR A 638 -79.51 -17.02 56.14
N ARG A 639 -80.20 -18.17 56.14
CA ARG A 639 -81.66 -18.24 56.41
C ARG A 639 -82.02 -17.62 57.77
N SER A 640 -81.24 -17.90 58.81
CA SER A 640 -81.47 -17.31 60.14
C SER A 640 -81.32 -15.79 60.20
N LEU A 641 -80.49 -15.20 59.32
CA LEU A 641 -80.37 -13.74 59.20
C LEU A 641 -81.57 -13.11 58.48
N GLU A 642 -82.13 -13.78 57.49
CA GLU A 642 -83.35 -13.34 56.78
C GLU A 642 -84.57 -13.31 57.72
N GLU A 643 -84.73 -14.32 58.58
CA GLU A 643 -85.78 -14.35 59.62
C GLU A 643 -85.63 -13.20 60.63
N LEU A 644 -84.40 -12.89 61.07
CA LEU A 644 -84.14 -11.77 61.97
C LEU A 644 -84.39 -10.40 61.32
N GLN A 645 -84.09 -10.25 60.02
CA GLN A 645 -84.42 -9.03 59.26
C GLN A 645 -85.93 -8.84 59.11
N SER A 646 -86.67 -9.94 58.88
CA SER A 646 -88.14 -9.94 58.84
C SER A 646 -88.75 -9.44 60.16
N LEU A 647 -88.29 -9.98 61.30
CA LEU A 647 -88.73 -9.53 62.63
C LEU A 647 -88.41 -8.05 62.89
N LEU A 648 -87.23 -7.58 62.48
CA LEU A 648 -86.84 -6.18 62.64
C LEU A 648 -87.75 -5.23 61.84
N SER A 649 -88.15 -5.60 60.62
CA SER A 649 -89.12 -4.81 59.83
C SER A 649 -90.47 -4.66 60.55
N SER A 650 -90.98 -5.72 61.16
CA SER A 650 -92.24 -5.72 61.92
C SER A 650 -92.19 -4.77 63.12
N THR A 651 -91.06 -4.69 63.82
CA THR A 651 -90.91 -3.76 64.96
C THR A 651 -90.92 -2.28 64.56
N ARG A 652 -90.46 -1.93 63.34
CA ARG A 652 -90.46 -0.54 62.85
C ARG A 652 -91.87 -0.02 62.58
N SER A 653 -92.74 -0.81 61.95
CA SER A 653 -94.13 -0.42 61.68
C SER A 653 -94.94 -0.12 62.95
N ARG A 654 -94.62 -0.78 64.07
CA ARG A 654 -95.21 -0.50 65.39
C ARG A 654 -94.71 0.80 66.05
N LEU A 655 -93.67 1.44 65.51
CA LEU A 655 -93.17 2.73 65.99
C LEU A 655 -93.92 3.90 65.34
N GLU A 656 -94.07 3.87 64.00
CA GLU A 656 -94.79 4.90 63.23
C GLU A 656 -96.22 5.11 63.73
N GLN A 657 -96.92 4.02 64.09
CA GLN A 657 -98.28 4.05 64.65
C GLN A 657 -98.36 4.75 66.03
N ARG A 658 -97.23 5.02 66.71
CA ARG A 658 -97.19 5.78 67.96
C ARG A 658 -96.83 7.25 67.79
N GLU A 659 -96.21 7.62 66.68
CA GLU A 659 -95.91 9.01 66.35
C GLU A 659 -97.19 9.75 65.93
N THR A 660 -98.12 9.06 65.27
CA THR A 660 -99.45 9.59 64.92
C THR A 660 -100.34 9.90 66.12
N ASP A 661 -100.20 9.16 67.23
CA ASP A 661 -100.98 9.39 68.46
C ASP A 661 -100.63 10.73 69.13
N ILE A 662 -99.37 11.18 68.99
CA ILE A 662 -98.84 12.36 69.69
C ILE A 662 -99.34 13.66 69.06
N GLN A 663 -99.33 13.76 67.72
CA GLN A 663 -99.75 14.95 66.97
C GLN A 663 -101.21 15.37 67.26
N ALA A 664 -102.07 14.41 67.61
CA ALA A 664 -103.45 14.71 68.00
C ALA A 664 -103.54 15.58 69.27
N VAL A 665 -102.62 15.39 70.24
CA VAL A 665 -102.65 16.08 71.54
C VAL A 665 -102.29 17.55 71.42
N GLU A 666 -101.33 17.88 70.56
CA GLU A 666 -100.84 19.26 70.36
C GLU A 666 -101.95 20.17 69.81
N SER A 667 -102.81 19.63 68.94
CA SER A 667 -103.94 20.36 68.33
C SER A 667 -104.94 20.91 69.35
N ALA A 668 -105.15 20.22 70.48
CA ALA A 668 -106.09 20.63 71.52
C ALA A 668 -105.57 21.80 72.37
N LEU A 669 -104.24 21.95 72.47
CA LEU A 669 -103.59 22.93 73.36
C LEU A 669 -103.69 24.35 72.78
N HIS A 670 -103.53 24.50 71.46
CA HIS A 670 -103.64 25.79 70.77
C HIS A 670 -105.02 26.45 70.87
N ALA A 671 -106.09 25.70 71.10
CA ALA A 671 -107.43 26.27 71.27
C ALA A 671 -107.52 27.15 72.53
N LEU A 672 -106.91 26.73 73.64
CA LEU A 672 -107.00 27.38 74.95
C LEU A 672 -106.28 28.74 75.02
N ASP A 673 -105.17 28.91 74.31
CA ASP A 673 -104.44 30.19 74.30
C ASP A 673 -105.15 31.28 73.46
N SER A 674 -106.08 30.90 72.58
CA SER A 674 -106.89 31.86 71.82
C SER A 674 -107.85 32.66 72.70
N GLU A 675 -108.30 32.09 73.82
CA GLU A 675 -109.32 32.66 74.70
C GLU A 675 -108.73 33.72 75.65
N LYS A 676 -107.49 33.51 76.12
CA LYS A 676 -106.78 34.46 77.02
C LYS A 676 -106.50 35.83 76.41
N ARG A 677 -106.44 35.97 75.08
CA ARG A 677 -106.07 37.23 74.42
C ARG A 677 -107.14 38.33 74.45
N LYS A 678 -108.36 38.05 74.90
CA LYS A 678 -109.51 38.98 74.79
C LYS A 678 -109.78 39.92 75.97
N ILE A 679 -108.93 39.95 77.00
CA ILE A 679 -109.20 40.67 78.28
C ILE A 679 -108.09 41.69 78.65
N GLY A 680 -107.09 41.90 77.78
CA GLY A 680 -105.87 42.67 78.12
C GLY A 680 -105.91 44.21 77.95
N GLU A 681 -106.96 44.79 77.37
CA GLU A 681 -106.92 46.15 76.83
C GLU A 681 -107.69 47.20 77.68
N SER A 682 -107.04 47.79 78.68
CA SER A 682 -107.22 49.23 79.02
C SER A 682 -106.39 49.69 80.24
N ALA A 683 -105.08 49.95 80.07
CA ALA A 683 -104.33 51.01 80.77
C ALA A 683 -102.82 50.92 80.47
N THR A 684 -102.30 51.77 79.60
CA THR A 684 -100.98 52.46 79.72
C THR A 684 -100.62 53.15 78.39
N THR A 685 -101.22 54.30 78.05
CA THR A 685 -100.97 54.96 76.75
C THR A 685 -99.51 55.44 76.60
N ASP A 686 -98.88 55.90 77.69
CA ASP A 686 -97.48 56.38 77.66
C ASP A 686 -96.45 55.25 77.77
N LYS A 687 -96.79 54.14 78.42
CA LYS A 687 -95.99 52.91 78.30
C LYS A 687 -96.10 52.37 76.88
N PHE A 688 -97.29 52.43 76.26
CA PHE A 688 -97.51 51.96 74.89
C PHE A 688 -96.79 52.85 73.86
N SER A 689 -96.67 54.17 74.07
CA SER A 689 -95.87 55.02 73.18
C SER A 689 -94.36 54.79 73.33
N LEU A 690 -93.87 54.59 74.57
CA LEU A 690 -92.48 54.18 74.82
C LEU A 690 -92.21 52.75 74.32
N GLU A 691 -93.16 51.82 74.42
CA GLU A 691 -93.08 50.48 73.85
C GLU A 691 -93.15 50.52 72.32
N LEU A 692 -93.90 51.45 71.72
CA LEU A 692 -93.94 51.63 70.27
C LEU A 692 -92.59 52.12 69.73
N GLU A 693 -91.93 53.05 70.44
CA GLU A 693 -90.61 53.57 70.05
C GLU A 693 -89.48 52.58 70.44
N VAL A 694 -89.58 51.84 71.54
CA VAL A 694 -88.69 50.70 71.84
C VAL A 694 -88.85 49.60 70.81
N ASP A 695 -90.06 49.29 70.37
CA ASP A 695 -90.30 48.31 69.30
C ASP A 695 -89.91 48.86 67.93
N ARG A 696 -89.95 50.18 67.71
CA ARG A 696 -89.36 50.81 66.52
C ARG A 696 -87.84 50.63 66.54
N LEU A 697 -87.18 50.99 67.64
CA LEU A 697 -85.75 50.79 67.82
C LEU A 697 -85.35 49.31 67.76
N ARG A 698 -86.20 48.37 68.20
CA ARG A 698 -86.01 46.92 68.00
C ARG A 698 -86.17 46.51 66.54
N ARG A 699 -87.16 47.03 65.80
CA ARG A 699 -87.33 46.76 64.36
C ARG A 699 -86.18 47.34 63.55
N ASP A 700 -85.73 48.54 63.88
CA ASP A 700 -84.63 49.22 63.18
C ASP A 700 -83.26 48.63 63.59
N LEU A 701 -83.09 48.16 64.84
CA LEU A 701 -81.97 47.31 65.24
C LEU A 701 -81.98 45.97 64.50
N SER A 702 -83.12 45.25 64.49
CA SER A 702 -83.27 43.98 63.77
C SER A 702 -83.02 44.12 62.28
N ARG A 703 -83.40 45.26 61.66
CA ARG A 703 -83.05 45.58 60.26
C ARG A 703 -81.55 45.79 60.09
N CYS A 704 -80.91 46.56 60.98
CA CYS A 704 -79.46 46.73 60.97
C CYS A 704 -78.73 45.40 61.23
N GLU A 705 -79.28 44.49 62.05
CA GLU A 705 -78.74 43.15 62.29
C GLU A 705 -78.93 42.25 61.07
N ASP A 706 -80.10 42.25 60.43
CA ASP A 706 -80.39 41.54 59.18
C ASP A 706 -79.50 42.01 58.02
N ASP A 707 -79.35 43.33 57.83
CA ASP A 707 -78.52 43.92 56.79
C ASP A 707 -77.02 43.73 57.06
N LEU A 708 -76.60 43.69 58.33
CA LEU A 708 -75.24 43.34 58.73
C LEU A 708 -74.99 41.82 58.58
N HIS A 709 -76.00 40.97 58.78
CA HIS A 709 -75.95 39.55 58.44
C HIS A 709 -75.81 39.35 56.92
N ARG A 710 -76.65 40.00 56.11
CA ARG A 710 -76.52 40.02 54.64
C ARG A 710 -75.13 40.48 54.22
N ALA A 711 -74.64 41.61 54.74
CA ALA A 711 -73.30 42.12 54.43
C ALA A 711 -72.17 41.15 54.83
N ARG A 712 -72.33 40.38 55.92
CA ARG A 712 -71.41 39.30 56.31
C ARG A 712 -71.48 38.10 55.38
N ASP A 713 -72.67 37.73 54.89
CA ASP A 713 -72.86 36.57 54.01
C ASP A 713 -72.43 36.89 52.58
N ASP A 714 -72.74 38.09 52.07
CA ASP A 714 -72.13 38.73 50.90
C ASP A 714 -70.59 38.71 50.95
N LEU A 715 -70.02 39.04 52.11
CA LEU A 715 -68.57 39.04 52.30
C LEU A 715 -68.00 37.61 52.25
N LYS A 716 -68.64 36.63 52.91
CA LYS A 716 -68.26 35.21 52.83
C LYS A 716 -68.35 34.68 51.39
N GLU A 717 -69.39 35.05 50.65
CA GLU A 717 -69.53 34.65 49.25
C GLU A 717 -68.47 35.29 48.36
N LYS A 718 -68.19 36.59 48.53
CA LYS A 718 -67.10 37.29 47.82
C LYS A 718 -65.72 36.73 48.19
N GLU A 719 -65.48 36.34 49.44
CA GLU A 719 -64.27 35.63 49.84
C GLU A 719 -64.19 34.21 49.27
N LYS A 720 -65.31 33.47 49.21
CA LYS A 720 -65.37 32.14 48.60
C LYS A 720 -65.06 32.22 47.10
N LEU A 721 -65.72 33.13 46.39
CA LEU A 721 -65.46 33.42 44.98
C LEU A 721 -64.02 33.90 44.74
N ARG A 722 -63.44 34.66 45.68
CA ARG A 722 -62.02 35.04 45.63
C ARG A 722 -61.11 33.82 45.76
N ARG A 723 -61.32 32.95 46.76
CA ARG A 723 -60.54 31.72 46.95
C ARG A 723 -60.68 30.75 45.77
N GLU A 724 -61.87 30.67 45.17
CA GLU A 724 -62.13 29.90 43.95
C GLU A 724 -61.37 30.47 42.73
N LYS A 725 -61.25 31.81 42.62
CA LYS A 725 -60.43 32.46 41.59
C LYS A 725 -58.93 32.32 41.85
N GLU A 726 -58.48 32.41 43.10
CA GLU A 726 -57.07 32.17 43.47
C GLU A 726 -56.69 30.71 43.16
N ALA A 727 -57.49 29.73 43.57
CA ALA A 727 -57.27 28.32 43.24
C ALA A 727 -57.42 27.98 41.73
N ALA A 728 -58.11 28.81 40.94
CA ALA A 728 -58.14 28.70 39.49
C ALA A 728 -56.88 29.31 38.84
N LEU A 729 -56.38 30.42 39.37
CA LEU A 729 -55.11 31.02 38.93
C LEU A 729 -53.92 30.12 39.27
N ASP A 730 -53.89 29.50 40.45
CA ASP A 730 -52.84 28.54 40.84
C ASP A 730 -52.78 27.37 39.85
N LYS A 731 -53.93 26.78 39.50
CA LYS A 731 -54.03 25.73 38.46
C LYS A 731 -53.53 26.20 37.10
N LEU A 732 -53.97 27.38 36.64
CA LEU A 732 -53.50 27.95 35.37
C LEU A 732 -51.99 28.26 35.39
N HIS A 733 -51.41 28.57 36.56
CA HIS A 733 -49.96 28.74 36.72
C HIS A 733 -49.20 27.42 36.70
N ASP A 734 -49.74 26.36 37.29
CA ASP A 734 -49.16 25.01 37.22
C ASP A 734 -49.27 24.43 35.80
N GLU A 735 -50.43 24.54 35.15
CA GLU A 735 -50.65 24.17 33.75
C GLU A 735 -49.71 24.93 32.80
N ASN A 736 -49.50 26.24 33.03
CA ASN A 736 -48.54 27.04 32.26
C ASN A 736 -47.08 26.61 32.52
N ARG A 737 -46.75 26.18 33.75
CA ARG A 737 -45.45 25.60 34.09
C ARG A 737 -45.20 24.28 33.38
N ASP A 738 -46.20 23.40 33.35
CA ASP A 738 -46.13 22.10 32.68
C ASP A 738 -46.05 22.27 31.17
N LEU A 739 -46.85 23.15 30.57
CA LEU A 739 -46.76 23.50 29.14
C LEU A 739 -45.40 24.12 28.79
N THR A 740 -44.85 24.99 29.63
CA THR A 740 -43.49 25.55 29.45
C THR A 740 -42.43 24.46 29.53
N THR A 741 -42.57 23.53 30.48
CA THR A 741 -41.65 22.39 30.65
C THR A 741 -41.72 21.45 29.45
N GLN A 742 -42.93 21.11 28.98
CA GLN A 742 -43.15 20.32 27.76
C GLN A 742 -42.59 21.01 26.51
N LEU A 743 -42.80 22.33 26.36
CA LEU A 743 -42.28 23.11 25.24
C LEU A 743 -40.74 23.12 25.23
N SER A 744 -40.11 23.30 26.39
CA SER A 744 -38.64 23.24 26.51
C SER A 744 -38.10 21.82 26.21
N GLY A 745 -38.79 20.77 26.66
CA GLY A 745 -38.48 19.39 26.34
C GLY A 745 -38.61 19.08 24.84
N GLN A 746 -39.70 19.51 24.20
CA GLN A 746 -39.91 19.39 22.75
C GLN A 746 -38.87 20.19 21.96
N SER A 747 -38.48 21.38 22.43
CA SER A 747 -37.41 22.18 21.82
C SER A 747 -36.07 21.43 21.86
N GLN A 748 -35.68 20.89 23.03
CA GLN A 748 -34.46 20.09 23.16
C GLN A 748 -34.52 18.79 22.35
N ILE A 749 -35.69 18.14 22.26
CA ILE A 749 -35.89 16.96 21.39
C ILE A 749 -35.73 17.34 19.92
N ARG A 750 -36.27 18.47 19.46
CA ARG A 750 -36.05 18.97 18.09
C ARG A 750 -34.58 19.27 17.82
N VAL A 751 -33.88 19.93 18.74
CA VAL A 751 -32.42 20.17 18.63
C VAL A 751 -31.66 18.85 18.49
N ASN A 752 -31.86 17.91 19.42
CA ASN A 752 -31.23 16.59 19.40
C ASN A 752 -31.57 15.77 18.13
N LEU A 753 -32.77 15.95 17.57
CA LEU A 753 -33.16 15.33 16.29
C LEU A 753 -32.50 16.02 15.09
N THR A 754 -32.35 17.35 15.08
CA THR A 754 -31.62 18.06 14.02
C THR A 754 -30.11 17.77 14.05
N GLU A 755 -29.51 17.59 15.23
CA GLU A 755 -28.12 17.12 15.37
C GLU A 755 -27.96 15.70 14.83
N LYS A 756 -28.90 14.78 15.12
CA LYS A 756 -28.91 13.43 14.55
C LYS A 756 -29.12 13.45 13.04
N LEU A 757 -29.97 14.32 12.52
CA LEU A 757 -30.23 14.49 11.09
C LEU A 757 -28.99 15.00 10.35
N THR A 758 -28.33 16.04 10.87
CA THR A 758 -27.11 16.60 10.27
C THR A 758 -25.94 15.62 10.36
N ALA A 759 -25.80 14.88 11.47
CA ALA A 759 -24.83 13.79 11.58
C ALA A 759 -25.09 12.65 10.58
N ALA A 760 -26.36 12.25 10.39
CA ALA A 760 -26.74 11.24 9.40
C ALA A 760 -26.51 11.73 7.96
N GLN A 761 -26.81 12.99 7.65
CA GLN A 761 -26.53 13.61 6.35
C GLN A 761 -25.02 13.72 6.07
N ALA A 762 -24.20 14.03 7.08
CA ALA A 762 -22.74 14.03 6.96
C ALA A 762 -22.20 12.62 6.72
N ALA A 763 -22.68 11.62 7.46
CA ALA A 763 -22.32 10.22 7.26
C ALA A 763 -22.74 9.69 5.86
N ALA A 764 -23.92 10.07 5.38
CA ALA A 764 -24.38 9.73 4.03
C ALA A 764 -23.46 10.33 2.94
N LYS A 765 -23.13 11.62 3.04
CA LYS A 765 -22.18 12.28 2.11
C LYS A 765 -20.78 11.66 2.14
N GLN A 766 -20.30 11.25 3.32
CA GLN A 766 -19.03 10.52 3.42
C GLN A 766 -19.12 9.16 2.72
N ALA A 767 -20.19 8.39 2.95
CA ALA A 767 -20.40 7.11 2.30
C ALA A 767 -20.56 7.23 0.77
N GLU A 768 -21.19 8.30 0.26
CA GLU A 768 -21.23 8.62 -1.17
C GLU A 768 -19.84 8.92 -1.73
N SER A 769 -19.02 9.69 -1.02
CA SER A 769 -17.63 9.99 -1.40
C SER A 769 -16.77 8.73 -1.41
N ASP A 770 -16.86 7.89 -0.37
CA ASP A 770 -16.15 6.61 -0.27
C ASP A 770 -16.59 5.64 -1.37
N LEU A 771 -17.88 5.63 -1.73
CA LEU A 771 -18.42 4.85 -2.85
C LEU A 771 -17.91 5.36 -4.21
N GLN A 772 -17.78 6.67 -4.42
CA GLN A 772 -17.15 7.23 -5.63
C GLN A 772 -15.66 6.86 -5.70
N ALA A 773 -14.92 6.96 -4.58
CA ALA A 773 -13.53 6.54 -4.51
C ALA A 773 -13.36 5.03 -4.76
N ALA A 774 -14.29 4.20 -4.27
CA ALA A 774 -14.32 2.77 -4.57
C ALA A 774 -14.59 2.49 -6.06
N LYS A 775 -15.56 3.18 -6.67
CA LYS A 775 -15.84 3.08 -8.12
C LYS A 775 -14.65 3.50 -8.98
N ALA A 776 -13.95 4.57 -8.61
CA ALA A 776 -12.73 5.00 -9.30
C ALA A 776 -11.63 3.92 -9.25
N ARG A 777 -11.38 3.33 -8.06
CA ARG A 777 -10.43 2.21 -7.91
C ARG A 777 -10.83 0.96 -8.70
N VAL A 778 -12.12 0.65 -8.79
CA VAL A 778 -12.62 -0.46 -9.62
C VAL A 778 -12.35 -0.17 -11.10
N ALA A 779 -12.67 1.03 -11.60
CA ALA A 779 -12.39 1.42 -12.98
C ALA A 779 -10.88 1.40 -13.31
N GLU A 780 -10.01 1.84 -12.39
CA GLU A 780 -8.56 1.68 -12.52
C GLU A 780 -8.12 0.21 -12.61
N LEU A 781 -8.68 -0.66 -11.77
CA LEU A 781 -8.35 -2.09 -11.74
C LEU A 781 -8.86 -2.80 -13.00
N GLU A 782 -10.04 -2.44 -13.50
CA GLU A 782 -10.56 -2.89 -14.79
C GLU A 782 -9.68 -2.40 -15.95
N GLN A 783 -9.20 -1.15 -15.93
CA GLN A 783 -8.28 -0.63 -16.94
C GLN A 783 -6.92 -1.35 -16.91
N LYS A 784 -6.38 -1.61 -15.71
CA LYS A 784 -5.14 -2.39 -15.51
C LYS A 784 -5.32 -3.82 -16.01
N LEU A 785 -6.39 -4.51 -15.60
CA LEU A 785 -6.73 -5.86 -16.08
C LEU A 785 -6.89 -5.92 -17.61
N ASN A 786 -7.55 -4.93 -18.22
CA ASN A 786 -7.67 -4.83 -19.69
C ASN A 786 -6.31 -4.59 -20.37
N LYS A 787 -5.41 -3.82 -19.77
CA LYS A 787 -4.04 -3.63 -20.27
C LYS A 787 -3.23 -4.92 -20.18
N ASP A 788 -3.32 -5.62 -19.05
CA ASP A 788 -2.58 -6.86 -18.79
C ASP A 788 -3.10 -8.00 -19.67
N GLN A 789 -4.42 -8.13 -19.87
CA GLN A 789 -4.99 -9.06 -20.86
C GLN A 789 -4.52 -8.76 -22.29
N ARG A 790 -4.43 -7.49 -22.69
CA ARG A 790 -3.88 -7.12 -24.02
C ARG A 790 -2.38 -7.44 -24.11
N SER A 791 -1.61 -7.23 -23.05
CA SER A 791 -0.18 -7.61 -22.98
C SER A 791 0.02 -9.13 -23.04
N MET A 792 -0.81 -9.89 -22.33
CA MET A 792 -0.83 -11.35 -22.37
C MET A 792 -1.19 -11.88 -23.77
N LEU A 793 -2.22 -11.32 -24.42
CA LEU A 793 -2.60 -11.72 -25.79
C LEU A 793 -1.53 -11.32 -26.82
N ALA A 794 -0.88 -10.16 -26.65
CA ALA A 794 0.21 -9.73 -27.53
C ALA A 794 1.45 -10.65 -27.39
N SER A 795 1.86 -10.97 -26.16
CA SER A 795 2.95 -11.90 -25.91
C SER A 795 2.61 -13.34 -26.32
N GLU A 796 1.36 -13.80 -26.14
CA GLU A 796 0.92 -15.09 -26.67
C GLU A 796 0.98 -15.14 -28.20
N SER A 797 0.58 -14.06 -28.90
CA SER A 797 0.77 -13.96 -30.36
C SER A 797 2.24 -14.03 -30.72
N GLN A 798 3.10 -13.24 -30.06
CA GLN A 798 4.55 -13.26 -30.30
C GLN A 798 5.15 -14.67 -30.07
N TYR A 799 4.71 -15.40 -29.04
CA TYR A 799 5.17 -16.78 -28.84
C TYR A 799 4.64 -17.75 -29.91
N ARG A 800 3.39 -17.60 -30.37
CA ARG A 800 2.83 -18.37 -31.50
C ARG A 800 3.60 -18.09 -32.80
N ASP A 801 3.93 -16.83 -33.06
CA ASP A 801 4.68 -16.38 -34.24
C ASP A 801 6.14 -16.88 -34.18
N GLN A 802 6.83 -16.70 -33.04
CA GLN A 802 8.16 -17.29 -32.81
C GLN A 802 8.17 -18.82 -32.93
N LEU A 803 7.14 -19.51 -32.45
CA LEU A 803 6.99 -20.95 -32.63
C LEU A 803 6.80 -21.31 -34.12
N SER A 804 6.05 -20.51 -34.87
CA SER A 804 5.87 -20.67 -36.31
C SER A 804 7.19 -20.48 -37.08
N GLU A 805 7.95 -19.44 -36.77
CA GLU A 805 9.27 -19.18 -37.34
C GLU A 805 10.28 -20.28 -36.99
N ARG A 806 10.40 -20.65 -35.71
CA ARG A 806 11.27 -21.75 -35.24
C ARG A 806 10.92 -23.07 -35.93
N ASN A 807 9.63 -23.40 -36.04
CA ASN A 807 9.17 -24.60 -36.74
C ASN A 807 9.45 -24.54 -38.25
N THR A 808 9.37 -23.36 -38.88
CA THR A 808 9.73 -23.15 -40.29
C THR A 808 11.22 -23.32 -40.51
N LEU A 809 12.06 -22.69 -39.67
CA LEU A 809 13.52 -22.83 -39.70
C LEU A 809 13.96 -24.28 -39.46
N LEU A 810 13.38 -24.98 -38.48
CA LEU A 810 13.66 -26.39 -38.22
C LEU A 810 13.29 -27.27 -39.42
N LEU A 811 12.13 -27.05 -40.04
CA LEU A 811 11.72 -27.76 -41.25
C LEU A 811 12.68 -27.47 -42.43
N THR A 812 13.17 -26.24 -42.56
CA THR A 812 14.19 -25.86 -43.55
C THR A 812 15.54 -26.53 -43.29
N ILE A 813 16.04 -26.53 -42.05
CA ILE A 813 17.28 -27.20 -41.63
C ILE A 813 17.20 -28.70 -41.91
N TYR A 814 16.07 -29.34 -41.56
CA TYR A 814 15.80 -30.74 -41.88
C TYR A 814 15.87 -30.99 -43.40
N GLN A 815 15.20 -30.18 -44.22
CA GLN A 815 15.29 -30.28 -45.69
C GLN A 815 16.71 -30.05 -46.26
N TYR A 816 17.58 -29.29 -45.58
CA TYR A 816 18.99 -29.18 -45.97
C TYR A 816 19.81 -30.40 -45.54
N LEU A 817 19.54 -30.98 -44.37
CA LEU A 817 20.16 -32.24 -43.93
C LEU A 817 19.77 -33.42 -44.85
N ASP A 818 18.53 -33.50 -45.32
CA ASP A 818 18.07 -34.46 -46.34
C ASP A 818 18.90 -34.39 -47.62
N LYS A 819 19.17 -33.18 -48.12
CA LYS A 819 19.99 -32.92 -49.32
C LYS A 819 21.45 -33.28 -49.08
N ILE A 820 22.02 -32.92 -47.93
CA ILE A 820 23.40 -33.25 -47.54
C ILE A 820 23.60 -34.77 -47.44
N LEU A 821 22.61 -35.48 -46.89
CA LEU A 821 22.62 -36.95 -46.77
C LEU A 821 22.25 -37.68 -48.07
N GLY A 822 21.79 -36.96 -49.10
CA GLY A 822 21.42 -37.54 -50.41
C GLY A 822 20.17 -38.42 -50.40
N VAL A 823 19.31 -38.28 -49.38
CA VAL A 823 18.16 -39.18 -49.13
C VAL A 823 17.08 -39.07 -50.22
N ASP A 824 17.07 -37.95 -50.97
CA ASP A 824 16.22 -37.69 -52.15
C ASP A 824 16.19 -38.83 -53.20
N LYS A 825 17.18 -39.73 -53.20
CA LYS A 825 17.29 -40.84 -54.17
C LYS A 825 16.81 -42.20 -53.63
N THR A 826 16.41 -42.29 -52.37
CA THR A 826 15.85 -43.54 -51.80
C THR A 826 14.32 -43.55 -51.86
N PRO A 827 13.67 -44.57 -52.46
CA PRO A 827 12.22 -44.59 -52.63
C PRO A 827 11.51 -44.76 -51.28
N LYS A 828 10.67 -43.78 -50.92
CA LYS A 828 9.93 -43.72 -49.64
C LYS A 828 8.99 -44.92 -49.47
N LYS A 829 9.45 -45.95 -48.75
CA LYS A 829 8.65 -47.14 -48.38
C LYS A 829 8.12 -47.03 -46.94
N GLY A 830 6.82 -46.82 -46.83
CA GLY A 830 6.01 -47.32 -45.70
C GLY A 830 5.94 -46.45 -44.44
N SER A 831 4.75 -45.89 -44.21
CA SER A 831 4.15 -45.52 -42.91
C SER A 831 4.82 -44.47 -42.01
N ALA A 832 6.09 -44.13 -42.16
CA ALA A 832 6.67 -42.95 -41.53
C ALA A 832 6.38 -41.73 -42.40
N LEU A 833 5.27 -41.03 -42.14
CA LEU A 833 5.11 -39.66 -42.65
C LEU A 833 6.21 -38.79 -42.04
N GLU A 834 6.79 -37.89 -42.83
CA GLU A 834 7.66 -36.84 -42.32
C GLU A 834 6.81 -35.88 -41.48
N THR A 835 6.74 -36.14 -40.17
CA THR A 835 6.04 -35.30 -39.20
C THR A 835 6.65 -33.92 -39.25
N LYS A 836 5.89 -32.94 -39.73
CA LYS A 836 6.31 -31.54 -39.71
C LYS A 836 6.44 -31.11 -38.24
N PRO A 837 7.35 -30.17 -37.90
CA PRO A 837 7.52 -29.70 -36.51
C PRO A 837 6.19 -29.28 -35.86
N PHE A 838 5.30 -28.64 -36.66
CA PHE A 838 3.95 -28.22 -36.31
C PHE A 838 2.95 -29.33 -35.91
N THR A 839 3.25 -30.62 -36.16
CA THR A 839 2.28 -31.72 -35.97
C THR A 839 2.68 -32.75 -34.92
N ASN A 840 3.98 -33.06 -34.80
CA ASN A 840 4.52 -33.85 -33.70
C ASN A 840 6.02 -33.53 -33.57
N PHE A 841 6.36 -32.67 -32.61
CA PHE A 841 7.74 -32.23 -32.41
C PHE A 841 8.67 -33.36 -31.97
N ALA A 842 8.21 -34.29 -31.11
CA ALA A 842 9.04 -35.39 -30.63
C ALA A 842 9.50 -36.31 -31.78
N VAL A 843 8.56 -36.76 -32.61
CA VAL A 843 8.88 -37.61 -33.78
C VAL A 843 9.71 -36.85 -34.81
N PHE A 844 9.49 -35.54 -34.99
CA PHE A 844 10.37 -34.70 -35.81
C PHE A 844 11.81 -34.62 -35.24
N HIS A 845 11.94 -34.42 -33.93
CA HIS A 845 13.20 -34.29 -33.21
C HIS A 845 14.03 -35.58 -33.27
N ASP A 846 13.42 -36.75 -33.07
CA ASP A 846 14.07 -38.06 -33.23
C ASP A 846 14.62 -38.27 -34.65
N ASN A 847 13.81 -37.93 -35.67
CA ASN A 847 14.23 -38.00 -37.06
C ASN A 847 15.37 -37.01 -37.38
N LEU A 848 15.33 -35.79 -36.82
CA LEU A 848 16.39 -34.79 -36.94
C LEU A 848 17.70 -35.27 -36.28
N ILE A 849 17.63 -35.83 -35.06
CA ILE A 849 18.77 -36.42 -34.36
C ILE A 849 19.36 -37.58 -35.14
N SER A 850 18.53 -38.47 -35.71
CA SER A 850 19.00 -39.58 -36.53
C SER A 850 19.80 -39.09 -37.77
N ARG A 851 19.33 -38.01 -38.41
CA ARG A 851 20.02 -37.39 -39.54
C ARG A 851 21.31 -36.68 -39.13
N LEU A 852 21.31 -35.95 -38.01
CA LEU A 852 22.52 -35.31 -37.45
C LEU A 852 23.58 -36.35 -37.06
N LYS A 853 23.19 -37.48 -36.46
CA LYS A 853 24.10 -38.62 -36.20
C LYS A 853 24.72 -39.18 -37.48
N ALA A 854 23.94 -39.29 -38.57
CA ALA A 854 24.47 -39.71 -39.86
C ALA A 854 25.49 -38.69 -40.45
N VAL A 855 25.22 -37.38 -40.35
CA VAL A 855 26.18 -36.33 -40.77
C VAL A 855 27.46 -36.37 -39.91
N SER A 856 27.33 -36.53 -38.58
CA SER A 856 28.48 -36.67 -37.67
C SER A 856 29.33 -37.90 -37.95
N GLN A 857 28.71 -39.03 -38.33
CA GLN A 857 29.45 -40.21 -38.80
C GLN A 857 30.18 -39.93 -40.13
N ILE A 858 29.55 -39.22 -41.08
CA ILE A 858 30.20 -38.84 -42.35
C ILE A 858 31.40 -37.92 -42.12
N GLN A 859 31.30 -36.95 -41.18
CA GLN A 859 32.45 -36.13 -40.77
C GLN A 859 33.56 -37.00 -40.17
N SER A 860 33.22 -37.89 -39.23
CA SER A 860 34.19 -38.78 -38.55
C SER A 860 34.92 -39.69 -39.54
N ASP A 861 34.18 -40.24 -40.51
CA ASP A 861 34.71 -41.02 -41.63
C ASP A 861 35.61 -40.18 -42.54
N PHE A 862 35.24 -38.93 -42.83
CA PHE A 862 36.03 -38.01 -43.64
C PHE A 862 37.35 -37.64 -42.95
N GLU A 863 37.30 -37.21 -41.68
CA GLU A 863 38.49 -36.93 -40.88
C GLU A 863 39.43 -38.13 -40.80
N LYS A 864 38.89 -39.34 -40.63
CA LYS A 864 39.67 -40.58 -40.63
C LYS A 864 40.34 -40.81 -41.98
N ARG A 865 39.61 -40.64 -43.10
CA ARG A 865 40.17 -40.77 -44.46
C ARG A 865 41.23 -39.71 -44.76
N VAL A 866 41.09 -38.48 -44.24
CA VAL A 866 42.10 -37.43 -44.32
C VAL A 866 43.34 -37.82 -43.52
N LYS A 867 43.21 -38.18 -42.25
CA LYS A 867 44.34 -38.60 -41.38
C LYS A 867 45.05 -39.85 -41.93
N ASP A 868 44.31 -40.82 -42.49
CA ASP A 868 44.87 -41.97 -43.20
C ASP A 868 45.64 -41.56 -44.47
N ALA A 869 45.14 -40.59 -45.24
CA ALA A 869 45.81 -40.08 -46.44
C ALA A 869 47.07 -39.27 -46.11
N GLU A 870 46.97 -38.35 -45.13
CA GLU A 870 48.09 -37.57 -44.59
C GLU A 870 49.21 -38.49 -44.11
N THR A 871 48.89 -39.49 -43.28
CA THR A 871 49.86 -40.48 -42.79
C THR A 871 50.55 -41.19 -43.95
N ARG A 872 49.80 -41.68 -44.94
CA ARG A 872 50.35 -42.32 -46.16
C ARG A 872 51.23 -41.38 -47.01
N PHE A 873 51.02 -40.07 -46.97
CA PHE A 873 51.87 -39.10 -47.65
C PHE A 873 53.09 -38.71 -46.81
N VAL A 874 52.96 -38.58 -45.50
CA VAL A 874 54.06 -38.39 -44.55
C VAL A 874 55.03 -39.56 -44.64
N ASP A 875 54.55 -40.81 -44.59
CA ASP A 875 55.36 -42.02 -44.73
C ASP A 875 56.19 -42.00 -46.01
N LYS A 876 55.54 -41.77 -47.17
CA LYS A 876 56.19 -41.61 -48.48
C LYS A 876 57.23 -40.50 -48.47
N LEU A 877 56.95 -39.36 -47.84
CA LEU A 877 57.91 -38.26 -47.71
C LEU A 877 59.10 -38.62 -46.80
N THR A 878 58.90 -39.40 -45.73
CA THR A 878 60.03 -39.91 -44.93
C THR A 878 60.86 -40.92 -45.70
N ASP A 879 60.25 -41.79 -46.51
CA ASP A 879 60.98 -42.76 -47.32
C ASP A 879 61.73 -42.09 -48.49
N LEU A 880 61.15 -41.08 -49.13
CA LEU A 880 61.87 -40.25 -50.11
C LEU A 880 63.04 -39.50 -49.46
N LYS A 881 62.90 -38.99 -48.23
CA LYS A 881 64.02 -38.42 -47.46
C LYS A 881 65.08 -39.46 -47.15
N LYS A 882 64.73 -40.66 -46.67
CA LYS A 882 65.68 -41.78 -46.43
C LYS A 882 66.41 -42.18 -47.72
N GLN A 883 65.72 -42.23 -48.86
CA GLN A 883 66.32 -42.51 -50.16
C GLN A 883 67.28 -41.38 -50.61
N LEU A 884 66.92 -40.12 -50.39
CA LEU A 884 67.78 -38.97 -50.69
C LEU A 884 69.04 -38.96 -49.82
N ASP A 885 68.89 -39.16 -48.50
CA ASP A 885 70.01 -39.30 -47.56
C ASP A 885 70.96 -40.45 -47.95
N ASN A 886 70.41 -41.58 -48.38
CA ASN A 886 71.21 -42.72 -48.83
C ASN A 886 71.95 -42.43 -50.14
N ARG A 887 71.35 -41.64 -51.05
CA ARG A 887 72.03 -41.14 -52.25
C ARG A 887 73.13 -40.13 -51.91
N TRP A 888 72.89 -39.19 -50.98
CA TRP A 888 73.95 -38.29 -50.48
C TRP A 888 75.11 -39.07 -49.86
N LYS A 889 74.83 -39.98 -48.93
CA LYS A 889 75.84 -40.88 -48.31
C LYS A 889 76.55 -41.80 -49.32
N GLN A 890 76.03 -41.95 -50.53
CA GLN A 890 76.69 -42.65 -51.63
C GLN A 890 77.54 -41.69 -52.48
N ILE A 891 77.06 -40.48 -52.74
CA ILE A 891 77.82 -39.38 -53.36
C ILE A 891 79.04 -39.04 -52.51
N ASP A 892 78.90 -38.88 -51.19
CA ASP A 892 80.00 -38.63 -50.24
C ASP A 892 81.09 -39.73 -50.32
N ARG A 893 80.68 -40.98 -50.51
CA ARG A 893 81.57 -42.13 -50.70
C ARG A 893 82.27 -42.11 -52.06
N PHE A 894 81.59 -41.70 -53.11
CA PHE A 894 82.23 -41.50 -54.42
C PHE A 894 83.16 -40.28 -54.41
N GLU A 895 82.77 -39.16 -53.80
CA GLU A 895 83.61 -37.98 -53.64
C GLU A 895 84.87 -38.26 -52.83
N SER A 896 84.77 -38.93 -51.69
CA SER A 896 85.94 -39.32 -50.89
C SER A 896 86.82 -40.31 -51.65
N SER A 897 86.25 -41.27 -52.40
CA SER A 897 87.03 -42.13 -53.30
C SER A 897 87.74 -41.34 -54.41
N VAL A 898 87.11 -40.33 -55.00
CA VAL A 898 87.72 -39.46 -56.03
C VAL A 898 88.79 -38.55 -55.44
N LYS A 899 88.55 -37.98 -54.25
CA LYS A 899 89.55 -37.22 -53.47
C LYS A 899 90.78 -38.09 -53.21
N ASN A 900 90.60 -39.28 -52.65
CA ASN A 900 91.67 -40.26 -52.45
C ASN A 900 92.42 -40.60 -53.76
N LEU A 901 91.72 -40.84 -54.87
CA LEU A 901 92.35 -41.10 -56.18
C LEU A 901 93.14 -39.88 -56.71
N THR A 902 92.67 -38.65 -56.50
CA THR A 902 93.43 -37.44 -56.89
C THR A 902 94.62 -37.17 -55.96
N GLU A 903 94.53 -37.51 -54.67
CA GLU A 903 95.67 -37.48 -53.75
C GLU A 903 96.72 -38.55 -54.10
N MET A 904 96.29 -39.76 -54.47
CA MET A 904 97.18 -40.79 -55.04
C MET A 904 97.85 -40.27 -56.31
N ARG A 905 97.10 -39.70 -57.27
CA ARG A 905 97.66 -39.08 -58.48
C ARG A 905 98.67 -37.98 -58.15
N ASN A 906 98.39 -37.13 -57.14
CA ASN A 906 99.25 -36.01 -56.75
C ASN A 906 100.47 -36.45 -55.93
N THR A 907 100.42 -37.58 -55.22
CA THR A 907 101.59 -38.19 -54.58
C THR A 907 102.45 -38.96 -55.58
N TRP A 908 101.85 -39.67 -56.55
CA TRP A 908 102.56 -40.25 -57.69
C TRP A 908 103.27 -39.19 -58.53
N ARG A 909 102.61 -38.06 -58.84
CA ARG A 909 103.26 -36.90 -59.49
C ARG A 909 104.43 -36.35 -58.68
N ARG A 910 104.25 -36.11 -57.37
CA ARG A 910 105.36 -35.67 -56.51
C ARG A 910 106.53 -36.66 -56.48
N LYS A 911 106.27 -37.97 -56.44
CA LYS A 911 107.29 -39.02 -56.53
C LYS A 911 107.98 -39.03 -57.91
N TYR A 912 107.22 -38.87 -59.00
CA TYR A 912 107.77 -38.78 -60.35
C TYR A 912 108.69 -37.56 -60.50
N ASN A 913 108.21 -36.36 -60.16
CA ASN A 913 109.01 -35.13 -60.21
C ASN A 913 110.26 -35.21 -59.31
N LEU A 914 110.18 -35.89 -58.14
CA LEU A 914 111.34 -36.15 -57.30
C LEU A 914 112.35 -37.07 -58.00
N LYS A 915 111.91 -38.16 -58.64
CA LYS A 915 112.79 -39.07 -59.39
C LYS A 915 113.33 -38.45 -60.69
N GLU A 916 112.59 -37.55 -61.31
CA GLU A 916 113.05 -36.73 -62.44
C GLU A 916 114.15 -35.75 -61.98
N GLY A 917 113.97 -35.11 -60.81
CA GLY A 917 115.00 -34.29 -60.17
C GLY A 917 116.24 -35.07 -59.73
N GLU A 918 116.08 -36.25 -59.11
CA GLU A 918 117.19 -37.16 -58.78
C GLU A 918 117.91 -37.65 -60.05
N LEU A 919 117.19 -37.93 -61.13
CA LEU A 919 117.76 -38.32 -62.42
C LEU A 919 118.55 -37.17 -63.05
N GLU A 920 118.05 -35.94 -62.99
CA GLU A 920 118.77 -34.77 -63.51
C GLU A 920 119.99 -34.42 -62.65
N GLN A 921 119.91 -34.60 -61.32
CA GLN A 921 121.08 -34.54 -60.43
C GLN A 921 122.09 -35.65 -60.73
N ALA A 922 121.65 -36.86 -61.07
CA ALA A 922 122.55 -37.94 -61.48
C ALA A 922 123.21 -37.65 -62.84
N LYS A 923 122.50 -37.04 -63.79
CA LYS A 923 123.08 -36.54 -65.06
C LYS A 923 124.09 -35.42 -64.82
N SER A 924 123.76 -34.43 -63.99
CA SER A 924 124.66 -33.30 -63.71
C SER A 924 125.89 -33.77 -62.94
N ALA A 925 125.75 -34.66 -61.95
CA ALA A 925 126.86 -35.29 -61.25
C ALA A 925 127.71 -36.19 -62.17
N ASN A 926 127.12 -36.88 -63.15
CA ASN A 926 127.89 -37.65 -64.14
C ASN A 926 128.62 -36.75 -65.16
N SER A 927 128.02 -35.62 -65.53
CA SER A 927 128.66 -34.56 -66.32
C SER A 927 129.82 -33.93 -65.54
N GLU A 928 129.63 -33.65 -64.25
CA GLU A 928 130.67 -33.11 -63.37
C GLU A 928 131.76 -34.13 -63.09
N LEU A 929 131.45 -35.41 -62.85
CA LEU A 929 132.46 -36.47 -62.74
C LEU A 929 133.20 -36.68 -64.05
N SER A 930 132.57 -36.47 -65.21
CA SER A 930 133.23 -36.49 -66.52
C SER A 930 134.18 -35.29 -66.69
N SER A 931 133.78 -34.10 -66.24
CA SER A 931 134.64 -32.91 -66.28
C SER A 931 135.80 -33.00 -65.27
N GLN A 932 135.54 -33.47 -64.05
CA GLN A 932 136.52 -33.80 -63.02
C GLN A 932 137.47 -34.91 -63.49
N LEU A 933 137.03 -35.93 -64.22
CA LEU A 933 137.92 -36.93 -64.84
C LEU A 933 138.83 -36.31 -65.91
N THR A 934 138.34 -35.37 -66.72
CA THR A 934 139.22 -34.63 -67.65
C THR A 934 140.17 -33.64 -66.97
N LEU A 935 139.85 -33.15 -65.77
CA LEU A 935 140.72 -32.32 -64.94
C LEU A 935 141.77 -33.15 -64.16
N LEU A 936 141.37 -34.25 -63.54
CA LEU A 936 142.24 -35.20 -62.81
C LEU A 936 143.23 -35.91 -63.73
N ARG A 937 142.92 -36.02 -65.03
CA ARG A 937 143.89 -36.44 -66.07
C ARG A 937 145.05 -35.43 -66.26
N ARG A 938 145.08 -34.29 -65.54
CA ARG A 938 145.96 -33.15 -65.84
C ARG A 938 146.70 -32.51 -64.64
N ALA A 939 146.81 -33.15 -63.47
CA ALA A 939 147.74 -32.71 -62.40
C ALA A 939 148.10 -33.82 -61.37
N PRO A 940 149.36 -33.92 -60.90
CA PRO A 940 149.77 -34.87 -59.85
C PRO A 940 150.01 -34.25 -58.44
N ALA A 941 149.72 -35.09 -57.44
CA ALA A 941 149.87 -35.01 -55.98
C ALA A 941 150.91 -34.10 -55.26
N ALA A 942 150.44 -33.48 -54.17
CA ALA A 942 151.09 -33.29 -52.85
C ALA A 942 149.94 -33.01 -51.83
N ALA A 943 149.74 -33.71 -50.70
CA ALA A 943 150.59 -34.01 -49.53
C ALA A 943 150.62 -32.88 -48.47
N ASP A 944 149.85 -33.05 -47.37
CA ASP A 944 150.32 -32.85 -45.98
C ASP A 944 149.21 -33.10 -44.92
N ALA A 945 149.58 -33.64 -43.75
CA ALA A 945 148.64 -33.94 -42.66
C ALA A 945 149.25 -33.80 -41.24
N PRO A 946 149.04 -32.65 -40.57
CA PRO A 946 149.00 -32.64 -39.11
C PRO A 946 147.89 -31.77 -38.48
N ALA A 947 147.08 -31.06 -39.30
CA ALA A 947 146.06 -30.13 -38.81
C ALA A 947 144.77 -30.83 -38.33
N GLU A 948 144.41 -31.94 -38.97
CA GLU A 948 143.12 -32.63 -38.82
C GLU A 948 142.86 -33.16 -37.41
N ILE A 949 143.88 -33.71 -36.75
CA ILE A 949 143.77 -34.32 -35.41
C ILE A 949 143.31 -33.31 -34.34
N ARG A 950 143.76 -32.04 -34.44
CA ARG A 950 143.31 -30.97 -33.53
C ARG A 950 141.87 -30.52 -33.81
N ALA A 951 141.43 -30.53 -35.07
CA ALA A 951 140.06 -30.21 -35.43
C ALA A 951 139.06 -31.28 -34.94
N LEU A 952 139.43 -32.57 -35.01
CA LEU A 952 138.60 -33.68 -34.53
C LEU A 952 138.35 -33.61 -33.02
N THR A 953 139.37 -33.31 -32.22
CA THR A 953 139.24 -33.22 -30.75
C THR A 953 138.31 -32.07 -30.33
N ALA A 954 138.40 -30.91 -30.98
CA ALA A 954 137.47 -29.79 -30.74
C ALA A 954 136.01 -30.14 -31.10
N ARG A 955 135.83 -30.92 -32.18
CA ARG A 955 134.51 -31.37 -32.66
C ARG A 955 133.87 -32.39 -31.70
N ALA A 956 134.65 -33.25 -31.06
CA ALA A 956 134.18 -34.18 -30.04
C ALA A 956 133.60 -33.45 -28.81
N ASN A 957 134.37 -32.53 -28.22
CA ASN A 957 133.94 -31.78 -27.04
C ASN A 957 132.69 -30.91 -27.29
N GLN A 958 132.47 -30.47 -28.54
CA GLN A 958 131.26 -29.73 -28.93
C GLN A 958 130.06 -30.65 -29.19
N ALA A 959 130.28 -31.91 -29.59
CA ALA A 959 129.24 -32.92 -29.69
C ALA A 959 128.75 -33.37 -28.30
N GLU A 960 129.67 -33.59 -27.35
CA GLU A 960 129.36 -33.97 -25.96
C GLU A 960 128.46 -32.94 -25.26
N ARG A 961 128.78 -31.63 -25.38
CA ARG A 961 127.92 -30.56 -24.85
C ARG A 961 126.53 -30.53 -25.49
N ARG A 962 126.42 -30.89 -26.78
CA ARG A 962 125.11 -30.99 -27.47
C ARG A 962 124.32 -32.23 -27.02
N ALA A 963 124.99 -33.35 -26.74
CA ALA A 963 124.37 -34.54 -26.19
C ALA A 963 123.74 -34.25 -24.81
N ASN A 964 124.46 -33.61 -23.90
CA ASN A 964 123.94 -33.27 -22.57
C ASN A 964 122.74 -32.29 -22.63
N VAL A 965 122.75 -31.32 -23.56
CA VAL A 965 121.60 -30.42 -23.78
C VAL A 965 120.41 -31.19 -24.35
N ALA A 966 120.62 -32.07 -25.33
CA ALA A 966 119.56 -32.91 -25.90
C ALA A 966 118.97 -33.89 -24.87
N GLN A 967 119.81 -34.46 -23.99
CA GLN A 967 119.38 -35.37 -22.92
C GLN A 967 118.53 -34.65 -21.87
N ASN A 968 118.91 -33.43 -21.45
CA ASN A 968 118.09 -32.61 -20.56
C ASN A 968 116.77 -32.17 -21.21
N GLN A 969 116.77 -31.90 -22.51
CA GLN A 969 115.54 -31.63 -23.26
C GLN A 969 114.64 -32.87 -23.34
N LEU A 970 115.21 -34.05 -23.61
CA LEU A 970 114.49 -35.33 -23.63
C LEU A 970 113.78 -35.59 -22.30
N ALA A 971 114.51 -35.51 -21.18
CA ALA A 971 113.95 -35.70 -19.84
C ALA A 971 112.77 -34.75 -19.55
N SER A 972 112.86 -33.48 -19.96
CA SER A 972 111.77 -32.50 -19.81
C SER A 972 110.55 -32.77 -20.69
N LEU A 973 110.73 -33.51 -21.80
CA LEU A 973 109.63 -33.98 -22.65
C LEU A 973 109.02 -35.26 -22.10
N GLU A 974 109.83 -36.18 -21.58
CA GLU A 974 109.40 -37.41 -20.91
C GLU A 974 108.55 -37.10 -19.66
N GLU A 975 108.98 -36.15 -18.81
CA GLU A 975 108.22 -35.67 -17.65
C GLU A 975 106.86 -35.07 -18.07
N ARG A 976 106.83 -34.24 -19.13
CA ARG A 976 105.60 -33.67 -19.67
C ARG A 976 104.67 -34.72 -20.27
N LEU A 977 105.23 -35.72 -20.96
CA LEU A 977 104.46 -36.78 -21.60
C LEU A 977 103.88 -37.73 -20.54
N ALA A 978 104.63 -38.06 -19.47
CA ALA A 978 104.11 -38.77 -18.30
C ALA A 978 102.96 -37.99 -17.63
N ALA A 979 103.15 -36.70 -17.33
CA ALA A 979 102.12 -35.85 -16.72
C ALA A 979 100.87 -35.65 -17.62
N GLN A 980 101.01 -35.79 -18.93
CA GLN A 980 99.87 -35.85 -19.86
C GLN A 980 99.20 -37.23 -19.86
N ASN A 981 99.98 -38.31 -19.77
CA ASN A 981 99.47 -39.68 -19.77
C ASN A 981 98.65 -39.99 -18.50
N ASP A 982 99.12 -39.53 -17.32
CA ASP A 982 98.38 -39.63 -16.06
C ASP A 982 97.03 -38.90 -16.12
N ARG A 983 97.00 -37.71 -16.76
CA ARG A 983 95.76 -36.95 -16.98
C ARG A 983 94.79 -37.72 -17.88
N ASN A 984 95.29 -38.29 -18.98
CA ASN A 984 94.50 -39.12 -19.89
C ASN A 984 93.93 -40.36 -19.18
N GLY A 985 94.76 -41.14 -18.48
CA GLY A 985 94.30 -42.31 -17.70
C GLY A 985 93.27 -41.92 -16.64
N SER A 986 93.45 -40.80 -15.95
CA SER A 986 92.46 -40.28 -14.98
C SER A 986 91.13 -39.83 -15.62
N ALA A 987 91.10 -39.59 -16.93
CA ALA A 987 89.91 -39.32 -17.70
C ALA A 987 89.28 -40.61 -18.22
N GLU A 988 90.08 -41.52 -18.79
CA GLU A 988 89.65 -42.83 -19.28
C GLU A 988 88.95 -43.65 -18.20
N ILE A 989 89.50 -43.71 -16.98
CA ILE A 989 88.87 -44.38 -15.82
C ILE A 989 87.47 -43.79 -15.52
N LYS A 990 87.28 -42.47 -15.67
CA LYS A 990 85.99 -41.79 -15.45
C LYS A 990 85.01 -42.00 -16.61
N TRP A 991 85.52 -42.16 -17.84
CA TRP A 991 84.73 -42.53 -19.01
C TRP A 991 84.28 -43.99 -18.92
N GLU A 992 85.18 -44.93 -18.60
CA GLU A 992 84.82 -46.34 -18.37
C GLU A 992 83.76 -46.51 -17.27
N ALA A 993 83.89 -45.78 -16.15
CA ALA A 993 82.91 -45.85 -15.07
C ALA A 993 81.50 -45.44 -15.55
N ARG A 994 81.40 -44.37 -16.34
CA ARG A 994 80.13 -43.91 -16.93
C ARG A 994 79.61 -44.87 -18.00
N ILE A 995 80.47 -45.43 -18.84
CA ILE A 995 80.08 -46.42 -19.85
C ILE A 995 79.47 -47.65 -19.16
N LYS A 996 80.15 -48.19 -18.13
CA LYS A 996 79.66 -49.34 -17.34
C LYS A 996 78.34 -49.05 -16.61
N GLU A 997 78.13 -47.81 -16.17
CA GLU A 997 76.84 -47.37 -15.59
C GLU A 997 75.73 -47.29 -16.65
N TYR A 998 75.99 -46.71 -17.83
CA TYR A 998 75.03 -46.69 -18.94
C TYR A 998 74.72 -48.09 -19.47
N GLU A 999 75.71 -49.00 -19.55
CA GLU A 999 75.52 -50.40 -19.90
C GLU A 999 74.62 -51.13 -18.88
N ARG A 1000 74.81 -50.89 -17.59
CA ARG A 1000 73.93 -51.41 -16.53
C ARG A 1000 72.48 -50.92 -16.71
N LEU A 1001 72.29 -49.62 -16.87
CA LEU A 1001 70.96 -49.01 -17.05
C LEU A 1001 70.27 -49.49 -18.34
N LEU A 1002 71.02 -49.61 -19.44
CA LEU A 1002 70.52 -50.19 -20.69
C LEU A 1002 70.14 -51.67 -20.54
N LYS A 1003 70.89 -52.44 -19.76
CA LYS A 1003 70.57 -53.85 -19.48
C LYS A 1003 69.29 -53.97 -18.62
N GLU A 1004 69.18 -53.19 -17.55
CA GLU A 1004 67.99 -53.14 -16.69
C GLU A 1004 66.74 -52.71 -17.48
N ALA A 1005 66.85 -51.71 -18.35
CA ALA A 1005 65.77 -51.27 -19.24
C ALA A 1005 65.38 -52.35 -20.26
N ASN A 1006 66.36 -53.02 -20.90
CA ASN A 1006 66.10 -54.13 -21.82
C ASN A 1006 65.43 -55.33 -21.13
N GLU A 1007 65.77 -55.61 -19.88
CA GLU A 1007 65.08 -56.68 -19.13
C GLU A 1007 63.65 -56.30 -18.74
N LYS A 1008 63.38 -55.04 -18.35
CA LYS A 1008 62.00 -54.55 -18.13
C LYS A 1008 61.16 -54.68 -19.40
N PHE A 1009 61.66 -54.17 -20.53
CA PHE A 1009 60.97 -54.27 -21.82
C PHE A 1009 60.75 -55.72 -22.27
N LYS A 1010 61.67 -56.65 -21.98
CA LYS A 1010 61.47 -58.09 -22.22
C LYS A 1010 60.35 -58.69 -21.37
N ARG A 1011 60.29 -58.33 -20.07
CA ARG A 1011 59.20 -58.78 -19.17
C ARG A 1011 57.85 -58.23 -19.60
N GLU A 1012 57.77 -56.94 -19.93
CA GLU A 1012 56.56 -56.28 -20.43
C GLU A 1012 56.09 -56.88 -21.76
N ARG A 1013 57.01 -57.09 -22.72
CA ARG A 1013 56.70 -57.71 -24.03
C ARG A 1013 56.23 -59.16 -23.88
N GLN A 1014 56.77 -59.91 -22.92
CA GLN A 1014 56.32 -61.27 -22.63
C GLN A 1014 54.91 -61.26 -22.01
N GLY A 1015 54.66 -60.46 -20.97
CA GLY A 1015 53.34 -60.31 -20.35
C GLY A 1015 52.28 -59.64 -21.25
N ALA A 1016 52.69 -58.93 -22.29
CA ALA A 1016 51.80 -58.48 -23.37
C ALA A 1016 51.48 -59.63 -24.34
N LYS A 1017 52.46 -60.45 -24.71
CA LYS A 1017 52.27 -61.65 -25.55
C LYS A 1017 51.38 -62.69 -24.87
N GLU A 1018 51.52 -62.88 -23.56
CA GLU A 1018 50.68 -63.78 -22.76
C GLU A 1018 49.22 -63.32 -22.77
N ARG A 1019 48.95 -62.03 -22.49
CA ARG A 1019 47.60 -61.45 -22.62
C ARG A 1019 47.01 -61.54 -24.03
N VAL A 1020 47.84 -61.39 -25.08
CA VAL A 1020 47.38 -61.59 -26.48
C VAL A 1020 47.03 -63.06 -26.73
N ASN A 1021 47.83 -64.02 -26.24
CA ASN A 1021 47.51 -65.45 -26.35
C ASN A 1021 46.22 -65.82 -25.60
N GLU A 1022 46.00 -65.23 -24.41
CA GLU A 1022 44.78 -65.40 -23.62
C GLU A 1022 43.55 -64.85 -24.37
N LEU A 1023 43.64 -63.64 -24.92
CA LEU A 1023 42.59 -63.04 -25.73
C LEU A 1023 42.34 -63.83 -27.03
N GLU A 1024 43.37 -64.35 -27.69
CA GLU A 1024 43.20 -65.27 -28.80
C GLU A 1024 42.50 -66.58 -28.39
N ALA A 1025 42.77 -67.09 -27.19
CA ALA A 1025 42.13 -68.30 -26.67
C ALA A 1025 40.65 -68.06 -26.31
N THR A 1026 40.31 -66.92 -25.70
CA THR A 1026 38.91 -66.55 -25.43
C THR A 1026 38.15 -66.26 -26.72
N ILE A 1027 38.75 -65.56 -27.69
CA ILE A 1027 38.16 -65.37 -29.04
C ILE A 1027 37.90 -66.71 -29.72
N LYS A 1028 38.85 -67.67 -29.71
CA LYS A 1028 38.66 -69.01 -30.28
C LYS A 1028 37.61 -69.84 -29.52
N SER A 1029 37.40 -69.57 -28.22
CA SER A 1029 36.32 -70.17 -27.43
C SER A 1029 34.96 -69.58 -27.80
N LEU A 1030 34.87 -68.25 -27.89
CA LEU A 1030 33.65 -67.53 -28.30
C LEU A 1030 33.25 -67.85 -29.74
N GLN A 1031 34.22 -67.98 -30.66
CA GLN A 1031 33.97 -68.46 -32.03
C GLN A 1031 33.37 -69.86 -32.05
N LYS A 1032 33.89 -70.80 -31.25
CA LYS A 1032 33.29 -72.14 -31.10
C LYS A 1032 31.88 -72.10 -30.49
N GLN A 1033 31.61 -71.19 -29.57
CA GLN A 1033 30.26 -70.99 -29.03
C GLN A 1033 29.32 -70.42 -30.10
N ILE A 1034 29.77 -69.44 -30.89
CA ILE A 1034 29.04 -68.86 -32.02
C ILE A 1034 28.74 -69.92 -33.10
N ASP A 1035 29.72 -70.77 -33.45
CA ASP A 1035 29.52 -71.89 -34.38
C ASP A 1035 28.49 -72.92 -33.85
N LEU A 1036 28.47 -73.14 -32.54
CA LEU A 1036 27.48 -74.03 -31.88
C LEU A 1036 26.09 -73.38 -31.81
N THR A 1037 25.98 -72.07 -31.55
CA THR A 1037 24.70 -71.36 -31.61
C THR A 1037 24.19 -71.23 -33.04
N ASN A 1038 25.06 -71.03 -34.03
CA ASN A 1038 24.69 -71.00 -35.44
C ASN A 1038 24.20 -72.37 -35.92
N LYS A 1039 24.86 -73.47 -35.52
CA LYS A 1039 24.37 -74.83 -35.78
C LYS A 1039 23.03 -75.11 -35.12
N ARG A 1040 22.81 -74.64 -33.89
CA ARG A 1040 21.50 -74.74 -33.21
C ARG A 1040 20.43 -73.89 -33.90
N ALA A 1041 20.75 -72.66 -34.30
CA ALA A 1041 19.84 -71.76 -35.01
C ALA A 1041 19.48 -72.33 -36.39
N GLN A 1042 20.43 -72.94 -37.09
CA GLN A 1042 20.18 -73.62 -38.35
C GLN A 1042 19.36 -74.90 -38.17
N GLN A 1043 19.61 -75.71 -37.12
CA GLN A 1043 18.72 -76.82 -36.76
C GLN A 1043 17.29 -76.36 -36.40
N ILE A 1044 17.14 -75.20 -35.75
CA ILE A 1044 15.83 -74.58 -35.48
C ILE A 1044 15.19 -74.10 -36.79
N HIS A 1045 15.95 -73.54 -37.73
CA HIS A 1045 15.47 -73.15 -39.06
C HIS A 1045 15.03 -74.35 -39.90
N ASP A 1046 15.80 -75.45 -39.88
CA ASP A 1046 15.47 -76.70 -40.58
C ASP A 1046 14.19 -77.33 -40.00
N VAL A 1047 14.00 -77.27 -38.68
CA VAL A 1047 12.77 -77.67 -38.00
C VAL A 1047 11.61 -76.72 -38.35
N ALA A 1048 11.85 -75.41 -38.39
CA ALA A 1048 10.83 -74.41 -38.77
C ALA A 1048 10.34 -74.61 -40.21
N GLU A 1049 11.24 -74.88 -41.16
CA GLU A 1049 10.89 -75.29 -42.52
C GLU A 1049 10.11 -76.62 -42.55
N ALA A 1050 10.49 -77.59 -41.72
CA ALA A 1050 9.79 -78.87 -41.63
C ALA A 1050 8.35 -78.72 -41.07
N SER A 1051 8.10 -77.77 -40.16
CA SER A 1051 6.74 -77.39 -39.76
C SER A 1051 6.00 -76.62 -40.86
N GLY A 1052 6.60 -75.64 -41.52
CA GLY A 1052 5.98 -74.89 -42.61
C GLY A 1052 5.60 -75.77 -43.82
N LYS A 1053 6.38 -76.82 -44.08
CA LYS A 1053 6.10 -77.87 -45.07
C LYS A 1053 5.00 -78.87 -44.64
N ARG A 1054 4.54 -78.84 -43.38
CA ARG A 1054 3.35 -79.59 -42.93
C ARG A 1054 2.06 -78.79 -43.06
N GLU A 1055 2.09 -77.47 -42.90
CA GLU A 1055 0.89 -76.63 -43.02
C GLU A 1055 0.55 -76.27 -44.49
N SER A 1056 1.49 -76.40 -45.42
CA SER A 1056 1.27 -76.14 -46.86
C SER A 1056 0.81 -77.37 -47.68
N MET A 1057 0.60 -78.53 -47.05
CA MET A 1057 0.10 -79.78 -47.67
C MET A 1057 -1.31 -80.17 -47.16
N GLY A 1058 -2.10 -79.17 -46.76
CA GLY A 1058 -3.42 -79.33 -46.13
C GLY A 1058 -4.63 -79.00 -47.02
N GLY A 1059 -4.61 -79.33 -48.32
CA GLY A 1059 -5.75 -79.05 -49.20
C GLY A 1059 -5.65 -79.65 -50.60
N GLY A 1060 -6.20 -80.86 -50.80
CA GLY A 1060 -6.08 -81.54 -52.11
C GLY A 1060 -6.70 -82.94 -52.28
N GLY A 1061 -7.55 -83.41 -51.37
CA GLY A 1061 -8.50 -84.51 -51.59
C GLY A 1061 -7.99 -85.87 -52.07
N ARG A 1062 -7.65 -86.77 -51.14
CA ARG A 1062 -8.36 -88.06 -51.04
C ARG A 1062 -8.32 -88.63 -49.62
#